data_AF-A0A7S4TC10-F1
#
_entry.id   AF-A0A7S4TC10-F1
#
_cell.length_a   1.000
_cell.length_b   1.000
_cell.length_c   1.000
_cell.angle_alpha   90.00
_cell.angle_beta   90.00
_cell.angle_gamma   90.00
#
_symmetry.space_group_name_H-M   'P 1'
#
loop_
_entity.id
_entity.type
_entity.pdbx_description
1 polymer ?
#
loop_
_entity_poly.entity_id
_entity_poly.type
_entity_poly.pdbx_seq_one_letter_code
_entity_poly.pdbx_strand_id
1 'polypeptide(L)'
;VVFRLPHGAMVPRKGWRPQEAVPEPGPGRPPPPLARSAAPRLPPEAAKWSKRDRELWVRTSGHFHPRNILREGDVPSEGRRGRASMITPTTESRQAFHRQLWECFMAQDWPDKELVVVETYLHRPSAFLAEKAQQDPRLTFHAFPRKPKEDWSIGLKRNLCLHLATGEFVVHFDDDDLYAATYLPRMLEEFPRRTVLAVKLSTWYTVDVATGVFGYCDPKAICKKQQEREEAARQRIYGYGFSYAYTRQAGLEVQFEDMNMGEDFCFLDALRRKGGDACVHLMPDTLGLCLHTQHGHNTSESSCVRLRDVQWEEVSDLEVADLYPVFDDYLRLLRDSAATKAAMQGHEAVWQLARRGGRAAAGAPRRRSREVVAHMPRGKFRVSCPVGATGAEFIDLLEHQVGALPVATALYWTQPTPPGSATAEFQGILAIRSARVISPSAPAGESFVYAWQEGELEPEQDQLLDYVCSPIPLHARIGGRTTELWVVPPQAPDGCPLVLGRASPSVRVTLKDKPEGGPGGRMFHISLPVGATVADLRRALSPLLSDWADVMARRPGKGLVALRDNEKLPDKVMVSDFAGKIKDEWFFTRDQAIELQELLIAHLRRPETQATLQHWEWEAKGNEAFYRMRLATFLRNELYPQYASRFGLPCSVSSMKPMLTSLKVNVEGNLHGHRLGVELEILMRNSDLTRDALRGYMGSLSQTYSIPYEHLEEGKIYGDVLAETVGEIWRAALEVARKRPALVVSGACGEDVSFVNGVYDLHEGSQALGWQHDPSQPPCWKRRPRTGARPPTRPKEGEVDEQESWIFRAENSTWCVAPLSSWGCYDAPCWAFSLPTGAGVLPCSTRGWQLAVGDFWESQDLSVAATRHGIARLAKK
;
A
#
# COMPACT_ATOMS: atom_id res chain seq x y z
N VAL A 1 23.70 25.24 -27.27
CA VAL A 1 24.77 25.72 -26.36
C VAL A 1 24.85 24.72 -25.23
N VAL A 2 25.89 23.86 -25.24
CA VAL A 2 26.11 22.83 -24.22
C VAL A 2 26.88 23.50 -23.07
N PHE A 3 26.29 23.52 -21.87
CA PHE A 3 26.92 24.11 -20.69
C PHE A 3 27.88 23.11 -20.05
N ARG A 4 29.16 23.49 -19.92
CA ARG A 4 30.19 22.76 -19.17
C ARG A 4 30.28 23.40 -17.78
N LEU A 5 29.97 22.67 -16.73
CA LEU A 5 30.28 23.09 -15.35
C LEU A 5 31.81 23.09 -15.16
N PRO A 6 32.37 24.06 -14.41
CA PRO A 6 33.81 24.13 -14.18
C PRO A 6 34.28 22.93 -13.35
N HIS A 7 35.23 22.16 -13.88
CA HIS A 7 35.90 21.08 -13.17
C HIS A 7 36.67 21.64 -11.97
N GLY A 8 36.14 21.43 -10.76
CA GLY A 8 36.89 21.56 -9.51
C GLY A 8 37.62 20.25 -9.22
N ALA A 9 38.94 20.30 -9.14
CA ALA A 9 39.78 19.16 -8.80
C ALA A 9 39.41 18.59 -7.42
N MET A 10 39.10 17.29 -7.36
CA MET A 10 38.95 16.56 -6.11
C MET A 10 40.30 16.52 -5.37
N VAL A 11 40.40 17.22 -4.25
CA VAL A 11 41.43 16.97 -3.24
C VAL A 11 40.90 15.86 -2.32
N PRO A 12 41.62 14.73 -2.14
CA PRO A 12 41.14 13.65 -1.29
C PRO A 12 41.13 14.09 0.18
N ARG A 13 39.96 14.06 0.82
CA ARG A 13 39.82 14.24 2.27
C ARG A 13 40.46 13.07 3.00
N LYS A 14 41.67 13.26 3.55
CA LYS A 14 42.24 12.41 4.59
C LYS A 14 41.59 12.77 5.94
N GLY A 15 40.97 11.77 6.57
CA GLY A 15 40.79 11.66 8.02
C GLY A 15 39.92 12.72 8.69
N TRP A 16 38.60 12.55 8.66
CA TRP A 16 37.72 13.19 9.63
C TRP A 16 37.79 12.37 10.93
N ARG A 17 38.48 12.88 11.95
CA ARG A 17 38.32 12.41 13.34
C ARG A 17 37.15 13.18 13.95
N PRO A 18 36.27 12.55 14.76
CA PRO A 18 35.27 13.29 15.51
C PRO A 18 35.97 14.28 16.43
N GLN A 19 35.64 15.57 16.31
CA GLN A 19 36.04 16.56 17.30
C GLN A 19 35.37 16.17 18.62
N GLU A 20 36.20 15.94 19.64
CA GLU A 20 35.77 15.93 21.04
C GLU A 20 35.01 17.22 21.34
N ALA A 21 33.98 17.09 22.19
CA ALA A 21 33.10 18.18 22.59
C ALA A 21 33.90 19.41 23.03
N VAL A 22 33.70 20.52 22.32
CA VAL A 22 34.16 21.85 22.75
C VAL A 22 33.37 22.22 24.01
N PRO A 23 34.01 22.55 25.14
CA PRO A 23 33.30 22.98 26.33
C PRO A 23 32.57 24.30 26.06
N GLU A 24 31.39 24.46 26.69
CA GLU A 24 30.52 25.63 26.49
C GLU A 24 31.29 26.96 26.61
N PRO A 25 31.04 27.95 25.72
CA PRO A 25 31.64 29.25 25.86
C PRO A 25 31.05 29.92 27.09
N GLY A 26 31.88 30.19 28.10
CA GLY A 26 31.54 31.14 29.17
C GLY A 26 31.13 32.50 28.57
N PRO A 27 30.51 33.40 29.36
CA PRO A 27 29.92 34.65 28.87
C PRO A 27 31.00 35.60 28.34
N GLY A 28 31.39 35.40 27.08
CA GLY A 28 32.34 36.21 26.35
C GLY A 28 31.68 37.53 25.94
N ARG A 29 32.40 38.64 26.17
CA ARG A 29 32.02 39.97 25.70
C ARG A 29 31.58 39.91 24.23
N PRO A 30 30.49 40.61 23.84
CA PRO A 30 30.10 40.70 22.44
C PRO A 30 31.27 41.26 21.62
N PRO A 31 31.49 40.78 20.38
CA PRO A 31 32.51 41.33 19.51
C PRO A 31 32.28 42.85 19.35
N PRO A 32 33.35 43.65 19.25
CA PRO A 32 33.20 45.09 19.05
C PRO A 32 32.39 45.35 17.78
N PRO A 33 31.41 46.27 17.80
CA PRO A 33 30.60 46.56 16.63
C PRO A 33 31.52 47.00 15.49
N LEU A 34 31.42 46.33 14.34
CA LEU A 34 31.99 46.79 13.08
C LEU A 34 31.67 48.28 12.94
N ALA A 35 32.68 49.10 12.64
CA ALA A 35 32.54 50.54 12.46
C ALA A 35 31.33 50.80 11.55
N ARG A 36 30.22 51.26 12.14
CA ARG A 36 28.98 51.52 11.41
C ARG A 36 29.29 52.62 10.40
N SER A 37 29.37 52.24 9.13
CA SER A 37 29.11 53.15 8.02
C SER A 37 27.93 54.04 8.43
N ALA A 38 28.11 55.36 8.36
CA ALA A 38 27.06 56.30 8.74
C ALA A 38 25.77 55.90 8.02
N ALA A 39 24.69 55.67 8.77
CA ALA A 39 23.42 55.25 8.20
C ALA A 39 23.06 56.18 7.03
N PRO A 40 22.62 55.65 5.88
CA PRO A 40 22.32 56.47 4.71
C PRO A 40 21.31 57.53 5.12
N ARG A 41 21.60 58.80 4.84
CA ARG A 41 20.65 59.88 5.13
C ARG A 41 19.36 59.60 4.36
N LEU A 42 18.23 59.72 5.04
CA LEU A 42 16.93 59.61 4.39
C LEU A 42 16.78 60.78 3.41
N PRO A 43 16.35 60.54 2.16
CA PRO A 43 16.10 61.62 1.22
C PRO A 43 14.87 62.44 1.69
N PRO A 44 14.73 63.72 1.28
CA PRO A 44 13.66 64.60 1.77
C PRO A 44 12.24 64.04 1.60
N GLU A 45 11.99 63.35 0.50
CA GLU A 45 10.72 62.68 0.18
C GLU A 45 10.37 61.54 1.15
N ALA A 46 11.36 61.01 1.89
CA ALA A 46 11.14 59.98 2.89
C ALA A 46 10.25 60.41 4.06
N ALA A 47 9.97 61.71 4.18
CA ALA A 47 8.94 62.22 5.09
C ALA A 47 7.54 61.62 4.80
N LYS A 48 7.26 61.24 3.54
CA LYS A 48 5.99 60.62 3.12
C LYS A 48 6.05 59.08 3.08
N TRP A 49 7.22 58.50 3.35
CA TRP A 49 7.43 57.06 3.26
C TRP A 49 6.81 56.33 4.46
N SER A 50 6.38 55.10 4.23
CA SER A 50 5.94 54.23 5.32
C SER A 50 7.11 53.95 6.29
N LYS A 51 6.81 53.39 7.48
CA LYS A 51 7.88 52.93 8.38
C LYS A 51 8.76 51.88 7.68
N ARG A 52 8.13 50.93 6.98
CA ARG A 52 8.78 49.85 6.24
C ARG A 52 9.66 50.38 5.10
N ASP A 53 9.18 51.36 4.33
CA ASP A 53 9.93 52.00 3.24
C ASP A 53 11.25 52.57 3.76
N ARG A 54 11.21 53.27 4.92
CA ARG A 54 12.41 53.83 5.57
C ARG A 54 13.33 52.75 6.13
N GLU A 55 12.77 51.69 6.72
CA GLU A 55 13.55 50.55 7.22
C GLU A 55 14.30 49.84 6.08
N LEU A 56 13.64 49.58 4.96
CA LEU A 56 14.27 48.95 3.78
C LEU A 56 15.37 49.85 3.20
N TRP A 57 15.16 51.15 3.12
CA TRP A 57 16.21 52.10 2.71
C TRP A 57 17.44 52.00 3.61
N VAL A 58 17.24 52.04 4.93
CA VAL A 58 18.35 51.96 5.89
C VAL A 58 19.05 50.60 5.81
N ARG A 59 18.31 49.49 5.81
CA ARG A 59 18.86 48.12 5.76
C ARG A 59 19.62 47.85 4.47
N THR A 60 19.18 48.42 3.36
CA THR A 60 19.88 48.31 2.08
C THR A 60 20.99 49.34 1.91
N SER A 61 21.32 50.15 2.93
CA SER A 61 22.31 51.23 2.85
C SER A 61 22.03 52.25 1.74
N GLY A 62 20.76 52.53 1.47
CA GLY A 62 20.30 53.49 0.47
C GLY A 62 20.30 52.99 -0.98
N HIS A 63 20.60 51.71 -1.20
CA HIS A 63 20.61 51.13 -2.54
C HIS A 63 19.21 50.75 -3.04
N PHE A 64 18.26 50.48 -2.14
CA PHE A 64 16.86 50.24 -2.50
C PHE A 64 16.02 51.48 -2.23
N HIS A 65 15.52 52.12 -3.30
CA HIS A 65 14.63 53.26 -3.19
C HIS A 65 13.16 52.83 -3.42
N PRO A 66 12.32 52.76 -2.37
CA PRO A 66 10.99 52.14 -2.44
C PRO A 66 10.04 52.81 -3.44
N ARG A 67 10.23 54.11 -3.75
CA ARG A 67 9.38 54.87 -4.67
C ARG A 67 9.90 55.01 -6.10
N ASN A 68 11.17 54.65 -6.36
CA ASN A 68 11.70 54.70 -7.73
C ASN A 68 11.41 53.40 -8.48
N ILE A 69 11.10 52.35 -7.71
CA ILE A 69 10.96 50.99 -8.18
C ILE A 69 9.48 50.63 -8.36
N LEU A 70 8.58 51.19 -7.54
CA LEU A 70 7.13 51.04 -7.65
C LEU A 70 6.55 52.30 -8.32
N ARG A 71 5.72 52.20 -9.38
CA ARG A 71 5.03 53.40 -9.89
C ARG A 71 3.98 53.84 -8.87
N GLU A 72 3.69 55.14 -8.82
CA GLU A 72 2.66 55.69 -7.93
C GLU A 72 1.31 55.01 -8.21
N GLY A 73 0.81 54.24 -7.23
CA GLY A 73 -0.47 53.50 -7.31
C GLY A 73 -0.35 51.99 -7.53
N ASP A 74 0.85 51.44 -7.75
CA ASP A 74 1.03 50.06 -8.21
C ASP A 74 0.86 48.96 -7.15
N VAL A 75 0.95 49.29 -5.85
CA VAL A 75 0.90 48.27 -4.78
C VAL A 75 -0.23 48.58 -3.80
N PRO A 76 -1.41 47.92 -3.95
CA PRO A 76 -2.49 48.03 -2.97
C PRO A 76 -1.98 47.61 -1.59
N SER A 77 -2.43 48.29 -0.53
CA SER A 77 -2.09 47.91 0.84
C SER A 77 -2.50 46.45 1.15
N GLU A 78 -3.59 45.98 0.55
CA GLU A 78 -4.14 44.63 0.73
C GLU A 78 -3.68 43.62 -0.35
N GLY A 79 -2.86 44.04 -1.32
CA GLY A 79 -2.57 43.24 -2.52
C GLY A 79 -3.79 43.07 -3.43
N ARG A 80 -3.57 42.48 -4.61
CA ARG A 80 -4.60 42.16 -5.59
C ARG A 80 -5.23 40.82 -5.21
N ARG A 81 -6.53 40.84 -4.91
CA ARG A 81 -7.30 39.64 -4.52
C ARG A 81 -7.13 38.50 -5.52
N GLY A 82 -6.93 37.29 -5.01
CA GLY A 82 -6.72 36.05 -5.76
C GLY A 82 -5.35 35.92 -6.43
N ARG A 83 -4.54 36.98 -6.51
CA ARG A 83 -3.22 36.90 -7.12
C ARG A 83 -2.21 36.24 -6.20
N ALA A 84 -1.36 35.40 -6.77
CA ALA A 84 -0.21 34.80 -6.08
C ALA A 84 1.12 35.40 -6.59
N SER A 85 1.98 35.82 -5.67
CA SER A 85 3.33 36.32 -5.96
C SER A 85 4.36 35.30 -5.55
N MET A 86 5.04 34.69 -6.51
CA MET A 86 6.21 33.86 -6.23
C MET A 86 7.40 34.77 -6.01
N ILE A 87 8.07 34.65 -4.87
CA ILE A 87 9.23 35.46 -4.53
C ILE A 87 10.50 34.60 -4.53
N THR A 88 11.56 35.11 -5.16
CA THR A 88 12.84 34.41 -5.25
C THR A 88 14.00 35.35 -4.99
N PRO A 89 14.66 35.26 -3.81
CA PRO A 89 15.95 35.89 -3.59
C PRO A 89 17.04 35.09 -4.32
N THR A 90 17.93 35.75 -5.04
CA THR A 90 19.02 35.05 -5.76
C THR A 90 20.32 35.87 -5.80
N THR A 91 21.37 35.29 -6.38
CA THR A 91 22.68 35.89 -6.59
C THR A 91 23.26 35.54 -7.95
N GLU A 92 24.26 36.31 -8.39
CA GLU A 92 24.97 36.05 -9.65
C GLU A 92 25.51 34.60 -9.78
N SER A 93 25.97 33.99 -8.68
CA SER A 93 26.48 32.61 -8.70
C SER A 93 25.40 31.56 -8.97
N ARG A 94 24.11 31.92 -8.84
CA ARG A 94 22.96 31.03 -9.00
C ARG A 94 22.22 31.24 -10.34
N GLN A 95 22.74 32.11 -11.21
CA GLN A 95 22.16 32.41 -12.53
C GLN A 95 21.92 31.17 -13.42
N ALA A 96 22.65 30.07 -13.19
CA ALA A 96 22.44 28.81 -13.91
C ALA A 96 21.04 28.22 -13.70
N PHE A 97 20.39 28.50 -12.56
CA PHE A 97 19.07 27.97 -12.23
C PHE A 97 17.91 28.87 -12.67
N HIS A 98 18.18 30.11 -13.11
CA HIS A 98 17.12 31.08 -13.42
C HIS A 98 16.18 30.64 -14.55
N ARG A 99 16.69 29.83 -15.49
CA ARG A 99 15.85 29.24 -16.53
C ARG A 99 14.86 28.23 -15.95
N GLN A 100 15.32 27.35 -15.07
CA GLN A 100 14.48 26.38 -14.38
C GLN A 100 13.41 27.09 -13.54
N LEU A 101 13.80 28.11 -12.76
CA LEU A 101 12.88 28.95 -12.00
C LEU A 101 11.74 29.51 -12.88
N TRP A 102 12.11 30.07 -14.05
CA TRP A 102 11.13 30.60 -15.00
C TRP A 102 10.20 29.53 -15.54
N GLU A 103 10.73 28.34 -15.84
CA GLU A 103 9.93 27.22 -16.35
C GLU A 103 8.97 26.68 -15.26
N CYS A 104 9.42 26.56 -14.01
CA CYS A 104 8.57 26.25 -12.85
C CYS A 104 7.45 27.29 -12.69
N PHE A 105 7.77 28.59 -12.79
CA PHE A 105 6.78 29.68 -12.74
C PHE A 105 5.73 29.55 -13.84
N MET A 106 6.16 29.35 -15.08
CA MET A 106 5.27 29.26 -16.24
C MET A 106 4.34 28.05 -16.16
N ALA A 107 4.81 26.94 -15.59
CA ALA A 107 4.05 25.70 -15.47
C ALA A 107 2.92 25.76 -14.42
N GLN A 108 2.91 26.74 -13.50
CA GLN A 108 1.93 26.77 -12.42
C GLN A 108 0.49 26.88 -12.93
N ASP A 109 -0.43 26.06 -12.44
CA ASP A 109 -1.84 26.05 -12.83
C ASP A 109 -2.67 27.09 -12.04
N TRP A 110 -2.09 28.26 -11.82
CA TRP A 110 -2.75 29.41 -11.20
C TRP A 110 -2.92 30.56 -12.20
N PRO A 111 -4.14 31.09 -12.40
CA PRO A 111 -4.43 32.02 -13.49
C PRO A 111 -3.82 33.42 -13.28
N ASP A 112 -3.98 34.02 -12.09
CA ASP A 112 -3.43 35.34 -11.77
C ASP A 112 -2.18 35.20 -10.89
N LYS A 113 -1.02 35.13 -11.53
CA LYS A 113 0.27 34.92 -10.86
C LYS A 113 1.36 35.85 -11.40
N GLU A 114 2.32 36.15 -10.54
CA GLU A 114 3.54 36.91 -10.86
C GLU A 114 4.78 36.28 -10.21
N LEU A 115 5.94 36.55 -10.79
CA LEU A 115 7.24 36.16 -10.25
C LEU A 115 8.02 37.43 -9.91
N VAL A 116 8.51 37.52 -8.68
CA VAL A 116 9.29 38.64 -8.16
C VAL A 116 10.68 38.15 -7.78
N VAL A 117 11.68 38.60 -8.52
CA VAL A 117 13.07 38.18 -8.31
C VAL A 117 13.91 39.37 -7.90
N VAL A 118 14.59 39.23 -6.76
CA VAL A 118 15.63 40.16 -6.31
C VAL A 118 16.97 39.46 -6.40
N GLU A 119 17.80 39.90 -7.33
CA GLU A 119 19.17 39.42 -7.52
C GLU A 119 20.17 40.42 -6.95
N THR A 120 21.23 39.92 -6.31
CA THR A 120 22.44 40.70 -6.12
C THR A 120 23.60 40.12 -6.92
N TYR A 121 24.45 40.99 -7.47
CA TYR A 121 25.51 40.58 -8.38
C TYR A 121 26.80 41.37 -8.16
N LEU A 122 27.95 40.77 -8.48
CA LEU A 122 29.25 41.44 -8.45
C LEU A 122 29.62 42.00 -9.82
N HIS A 123 29.48 41.21 -10.89
CA HIS A 123 29.93 41.58 -12.23
C HIS A 123 28.76 41.93 -13.14
N ARG A 124 27.75 41.07 -13.23
CA ARG A 124 26.59 41.31 -14.10
C ARG A 124 25.29 40.71 -13.56
N PRO A 125 24.15 41.37 -13.80
CA PRO A 125 22.84 40.78 -13.53
C PRO A 125 22.54 39.64 -14.52
N SER A 126 21.53 38.84 -14.20
CA SER A 126 21.05 37.77 -15.05
C SER A 126 20.50 38.33 -16.36
N ALA A 127 21.23 38.09 -17.45
CA ALA A 127 20.79 38.46 -18.79
C ALA A 127 19.45 37.79 -19.16
N PHE A 128 19.26 36.54 -18.74
CA PHE A 128 18.05 35.77 -19.01
C PHE A 128 16.81 36.39 -18.34
N LEU A 129 16.87 36.68 -17.03
CA LEU A 129 15.72 37.29 -16.34
C LEU A 129 15.49 38.73 -16.77
N ALA A 130 16.54 39.49 -17.08
CA ALA A 130 16.41 40.83 -17.65
C ALA A 130 15.65 40.81 -18.99
N GLU A 131 15.97 39.86 -19.86
CA GLU A 131 15.26 39.67 -21.13
C GLU A 131 13.80 39.25 -20.89
N LYS A 132 13.56 38.29 -19.98
CA LYS A 132 12.20 37.82 -19.67
C LYS A 132 11.32 38.90 -19.05
N ALA A 133 11.86 39.76 -18.20
CA ALA A 133 11.12 40.87 -17.59
C ALA A 133 10.67 41.92 -18.63
N GLN A 134 11.37 42.02 -19.76
CA GLN A 134 10.94 42.87 -20.89
C GLN A 134 9.84 42.21 -21.73
N GLN A 135 9.82 40.87 -21.77
CA GLN A 135 8.89 40.09 -22.59
C GLN A 135 7.58 39.78 -21.87
N ASP A 136 7.61 39.58 -20.56
CA ASP A 136 6.46 39.16 -19.76
C ASP A 136 6.27 40.09 -18.54
N PRO A 137 5.17 40.87 -18.51
CA PRO A 137 4.92 41.81 -17.42
C PRO A 137 4.60 41.14 -16.08
N ARG A 138 4.44 39.80 -16.05
CA ARG A 138 4.27 39.04 -14.81
C ARG A 138 5.61 38.80 -14.09
N LEU A 139 6.74 39.12 -14.70
CA LEU A 139 8.05 39.05 -14.07
C LEU A 139 8.52 40.44 -13.61
N THR A 140 8.60 40.62 -12.30
CA THR A 140 9.24 41.77 -11.65
C THR A 140 10.67 41.39 -11.29
N PHE A 141 11.65 41.89 -12.04
CA PHE A 141 13.06 41.59 -11.82
C PHE A 141 13.86 42.83 -11.42
N HIS A 142 14.47 42.80 -10.25
CA HIS A 142 15.38 43.85 -9.79
C HIS A 142 16.73 43.26 -9.39
N ALA A 143 17.79 43.82 -9.98
CA ALA A 143 19.15 43.40 -9.74
C ALA A 143 19.98 44.54 -9.13
N PHE A 144 20.73 44.24 -8.08
CA PHE A 144 21.53 45.23 -7.35
C PHE A 144 23.01 44.86 -7.32
N PRO A 145 23.93 45.76 -7.71
CA PRO A 145 25.36 45.48 -7.63
C PRO A 145 25.80 45.47 -6.16
N ARG A 146 26.34 44.34 -5.69
CA ARG A 146 26.84 44.13 -4.33
C ARG A 146 28.18 43.40 -4.34
N LYS A 147 29.08 43.77 -3.42
CA LYS A 147 30.30 42.98 -3.17
C LYS A 147 29.94 41.77 -2.30
N PRO A 148 30.59 40.60 -2.47
CA PRO A 148 30.25 39.39 -1.70
C PRO A 148 30.28 39.58 -0.17
N LYS A 149 31.23 40.35 0.36
CA LYS A 149 31.34 40.62 1.81
C LYS A 149 30.31 41.62 2.35
N GLU A 150 29.62 42.31 1.46
CA GLU A 150 28.60 43.32 1.74
C GLU A 150 27.26 42.90 1.12
N ASP A 151 27.11 41.63 0.73
CA ASP A 151 25.87 41.17 0.11
C ASP A 151 24.73 41.24 1.12
N TRP A 152 23.52 41.40 0.62
CA TRP A 152 22.33 41.36 1.45
C TRP A 152 22.04 39.95 1.91
N SER A 153 21.53 39.83 3.13
CA SER A 153 21.08 38.54 3.64
C SER A 153 19.90 38.00 2.85
N ILE A 154 19.68 36.68 2.90
CA ILE A 154 18.50 36.03 2.32
C ILE A 154 17.22 36.66 2.89
N GLY A 155 17.15 36.88 4.21
CA GLY A 155 16.00 37.51 4.85
C GLY A 155 15.76 38.94 4.39
N LEU A 156 16.81 39.75 4.20
CA LEU A 156 16.67 41.09 3.63
C LEU A 156 16.15 41.03 2.18
N LYS A 157 16.69 40.14 1.34
CA LYS A 157 16.20 39.96 -0.05
C LYS A 157 14.74 39.51 -0.08
N ARG A 158 14.32 38.58 0.80
CA ARG A 158 12.91 38.18 0.94
C ARG A 158 12.01 39.35 1.32
N ASN A 159 12.44 40.21 2.24
CA ASN A 159 11.69 41.41 2.61
C ASN A 159 11.53 42.39 1.44
N LEU A 160 12.54 42.49 0.57
CA LEU A 160 12.49 43.29 -0.66
C LEU A 160 11.52 42.66 -1.67
N CYS A 161 11.62 41.36 -1.95
CA CYS A 161 10.67 40.68 -2.83
C CYS A 161 9.22 40.84 -2.35
N LEU A 162 8.98 40.65 -1.04
CA LEU A 162 7.67 40.81 -0.42
C LEU A 162 7.15 42.25 -0.51
N HIS A 163 8.03 43.25 -0.42
CA HIS A 163 7.63 44.64 -0.60
C HIS A 163 7.19 44.93 -2.05
N LEU A 164 7.85 44.27 -3.02
CA LEU A 164 7.56 44.40 -4.44
C LEU A 164 6.38 43.53 -4.90
N ALA A 165 6.04 42.48 -4.17
CA ALA A 165 4.91 41.61 -4.44
C ALA A 165 3.58 42.37 -4.38
N THR A 166 2.70 42.09 -5.34
CA THR A 166 1.38 42.70 -5.49
C THR A 166 0.22 41.75 -5.22
N GLY A 167 0.48 40.45 -5.04
CA GLY A 167 -0.54 39.43 -4.81
C GLY A 167 -1.15 39.44 -3.41
N GLU A 168 -2.34 38.86 -3.27
CA GLU A 168 -2.93 38.54 -1.97
C GLU A 168 -2.11 37.47 -1.24
N PHE A 169 -1.58 36.51 -1.98
CA PHE A 169 -0.76 35.42 -1.47
C PHE A 169 0.69 35.56 -1.92
N VAL A 170 1.62 35.18 -1.04
CA VAL A 170 3.05 35.15 -1.33
C VAL A 170 3.55 33.72 -1.15
N VAL A 171 4.33 33.25 -2.11
CA VAL A 171 4.84 31.88 -2.18
C VAL A 171 6.36 31.94 -2.40
N HIS A 172 7.16 31.15 -1.68
CA HIS A 172 8.61 31.13 -1.89
C HIS A 172 9.00 30.10 -2.92
N PHE A 173 9.73 30.54 -3.95
CA PHE A 173 10.45 29.65 -4.87
C PHE A 173 11.94 29.84 -4.67
N ASP A 174 12.63 28.78 -4.26
CA ASP A 174 14.09 28.74 -4.38
C ASP A 174 14.44 28.52 -5.87
N ASP A 175 15.52 29.15 -6.33
CA ASP A 175 15.85 29.15 -7.76
C ASP A 175 16.30 27.78 -8.29
N ASP A 176 16.83 26.90 -7.41
CA ASP A 176 17.39 25.58 -7.68
C ASP A 176 16.39 24.43 -7.50
N ASP A 177 15.20 24.68 -6.97
CA ASP A 177 14.19 23.66 -6.70
C ASP A 177 13.20 23.47 -7.86
N LEU A 178 12.53 22.31 -7.87
CA LEU A 178 11.45 22.02 -8.80
C LEU A 178 10.10 22.04 -8.10
N TYR A 179 9.13 22.73 -8.70
CA TYR A 179 7.77 22.90 -8.19
C TYR A 179 6.76 22.43 -9.22
N ALA A 180 5.96 21.42 -8.88
CA ALA A 180 4.93 20.86 -9.75
C ALA A 180 3.96 21.95 -10.25
N ALA A 181 3.35 21.75 -11.42
CA ALA A 181 2.36 22.69 -11.97
C ALA A 181 1.20 22.98 -10.99
N THR A 182 0.84 21.97 -10.22
CA THR A 182 -0.21 22.00 -9.18
C THR A 182 0.26 22.61 -7.86
N TYR A 183 1.55 22.90 -7.65
CA TYR A 183 2.08 23.37 -6.37
C TYR A 183 1.31 24.58 -5.82
N LEU A 184 1.15 25.65 -6.62
CA LEU A 184 0.40 26.83 -6.20
C LEU A 184 -1.06 26.53 -5.83
N PRO A 185 -1.88 25.94 -6.73
CA PRO A 185 -3.25 25.59 -6.40
C PRO A 185 -3.38 24.84 -5.08
N ARG A 186 -2.50 23.85 -4.83
CA ARG A 186 -2.53 23.01 -3.62
C ARG A 186 -2.20 23.80 -2.36
N MET A 187 -1.15 24.63 -2.41
CA MET A 187 -0.80 25.48 -1.27
C MET A 187 -1.90 26.51 -0.96
N LEU A 188 -2.57 27.04 -1.99
CA LEU A 188 -3.57 28.10 -1.84
C LEU A 188 -4.97 27.58 -1.47
N GLU A 189 -5.31 26.34 -1.82
CA GLU A 189 -6.54 25.63 -1.42
C GLU A 189 -6.72 25.52 0.10
N GLU A 190 -5.64 25.67 0.88
CA GLU A 190 -5.67 25.57 2.35
C GLU A 190 -6.05 26.89 3.07
N PHE A 191 -6.02 28.04 2.36
CA PHE A 191 -6.36 29.36 2.93
C PHE A 191 -7.85 29.70 3.13
N PRO A 192 -8.85 29.06 2.51
CA PRO A 192 -10.28 29.31 2.80
C PRO A 192 -10.68 29.10 4.27
N ARG A 193 -9.83 28.43 5.07
CA ARG A 193 -9.99 28.30 6.52
C ARG A 193 -9.69 29.65 7.19
N ARG A 194 -10.69 30.29 7.81
CA ARG A 194 -10.65 31.66 8.38
C ARG A 194 -9.48 31.98 9.34
N THR A 195 -8.71 30.98 9.78
CA THR A 195 -7.63 31.12 10.76
C THR A 195 -6.23 30.96 10.17
N VAL A 196 -6.08 30.50 8.92
CA VAL A 196 -4.77 30.17 8.34
C VAL A 196 -4.12 31.42 7.74
N LEU A 197 -2.95 31.78 8.26
CA LEU A 197 -2.12 32.89 7.76
C LEU A 197 -0.95 32.42 6.90
N ALA A 198 -0.47 31.20 7.13
CA ALA A 198 0.58 30.57 6.36
C ALA A 198 0.33 29.06 6.21
N VAL A 199 0.78 28.50 5.10
CA VAL A 199 0.75 27.07 4.78
C VAL A 199 2.18 26.64 4.48
N LYS A 200 2.66 25.59 5.12
CA LYS A 200 4.02 25.07 4.97
C LYS A 200 3.99 23.58 4.69
N LEU A 201 4.83 23.11 3.77
CA LEU A 201 5.06 21.68 3.62
C LEU A 201 5.74 21.10 4.86
N SER A 202 5.11 20.10 5.49
CA SER A 202 5.65 19.39 6.64
C SER A 202 6.56 18.22 6.25
N THR A 203 6.45 17.75 5.02
CA THR A 203 7.29 16.72 4.40
C THR A 203 7.56 17.13 2.96
N TRP A 204 8.63 16.63 2.36
CA TRP A 204 9.00 16.95 0.97
C TRP A 204 9.94 15.92 0.38
N TYR A 205 10.12 15.97 -0.93
CA TYR A 205 11.09 15.16 -1.64
C TYR A 205 12.39 15.94 -1.88
N THR A 206 13.50 15.23 -1.90
CA THR A 206 14.84 15.77 -2.16
C THR A 206 15.54 14.98 -3.25
N VAL A 207 16.48 15.61 -3.94
CA VAL A 207 17.43 14.93 -4.81
C VAL A 207 18.83 15.47 -4.51
N ASP A 208 19.76 14.56 -4.23
CA ASP A 208 21.17 14.90 -4.12
C ASP A 208 21.81 14.81 -5.51
N VAL A 209 22.24 15.95 -6.05
CA VAL A 209 22.84 16.07 -7.37
C VAL A 209 24.18 15.33 -7.46
N ALA A 210 24.94 15.29 -6.37
CA ALA A 210 26.25 14.66 -6.34
C ALA A 210 26.15 13.13 -6.34
N THR A 211 25.12 12.57 -5.70
CA THR A 211 24.93 11.11 -5.61
C THR A 211 23.85 10.57 -6.55
N GLY A 212 22.95 11.42 -7.04
CA GLY A 212 21.74 11.03 -7.76
C GLY A 212 20.67 10.39 -6.88
N VAL A 213 20.84 10.40 -5.54
CA VAL A 213 19.92 9.76 -4.61
C VAL A 213 18.73 10.67 -4.34
N PHE A 214 17.53 10.12 -4.50
CA PHE A 214 16.28 10.77 -4.10
C PHE A 214 15.94 10.37 -2.67
N GLY A 215 15.41 11.31 -1.89
CA GLY A 215 15.05 11.07 -0.50
C GLY A 215 13.71 11.72 -0.14
N TYR A 216 12.98 11.10 0.77
CA TYR A 216 11.77 11.65 1.36
C TYR A 216 12.11 12.18 2.75
N CYS A 217 11.79 13.44 3.02
CA CYS A 217 12.10 14.13 4.27
C CYS A 217 10.86 14.29 5.14
N ASP A 218 11.01 13.96 6.42
CA ASP A 218 9.99 14.15 7.44
C ASP A 218 10.67 14.61 8.74
N PRO A 219 10.84 15.93 8.91
CA PRO A 219 11.47 16.50 10.10
C PRO A 219 10.81 16.04 11.39
N LYS A 220 9.46 15.98 11.44
CA LYS A 220 8.73 15.58 12.65
C LYS A 220 9.06 14.15 13.05
N ALA A 221 9.02 13.21 12.10
CA ALA A 221 9.34 11.82 12.34
C ALA A 221 10.82 11.64 12.77
N ILE A 222 11.75 12.33 12.12
CA ILE A 222 13.18 12.25 12.47
C ILE A 222 13.46 12.84 13.85
N CYS A 223 12.92 14.01 14.18
CA CYS A 223 13.10 14.63 15.49
C CYS A 223 12.56 13.74 16.61
N LYS A 224 11.41 13.08 16.40
CA LYS A 224 10.86 12.09 17.34
C LYS A 224 11.80 10.91 17.52
N LYS A 225 12.30 10.33 16.42
CA LYS A 225 13.24 9.19 16.43
C LYS A 225 14.56 9.53 17.13
N GLN A 226 15.05 10.77 16.98
CA GLN A 226 16.29 11.25 17.58
C GLN A 226 16.10 11.82 19.01
N GLN A 227 14.87 11.84 19.53
CA GLN A 227 14.52 12.43 20.82
C GLN A 227 15.06 13.87 20.96
N GLU A 228 14.93 14.66 19.89
CA GLU A 228 15.44 16.02 19.88
C GLU A 228 14.68 16.91 20.87
N ARG A 229 15.39 17.89 21.43
CA ARG A 229 14.77 18.94 22.25
C ARG A 229 13.71 19.67 21.43
N GLU A 230 12.60 20.02 22.07
CA GLU A 230 11.43 20.62 21.42
C GLU A 230 11.79 21.84 20.56
N GLU A 231 12.69 22.70 21.04
CA GLU A 231 13.12 23.89 20.30
C GLU A 231 13.87 23.54 18.99
N ALA A 232 14.77 22.57 19.03
CA ALA A 232 15.48 22.09 17.84
C ALA A 232 14.51 21.42 16.85
N ALA A 233 13.56 20.63 17.36
CA ALA A 233 12.51 20.03 16.55
C ALA A 233 11.66 21.09 15.85
N ARG A 234 11.25 22.16 16.56
CA ARG A 234 10.51 23.29 15.96
C ARG A 234 11.33 23.97 14.87
N GLN A 235 12.62 24.17 15.07
CA GLN A 235 13.46 24.78 14.05
C GLN A 235 13.49 23.95 12.75
N ARG A 236 13.52 22.62 12.86
CA ARG A 236 13.49 21.74 11.68
C ARG A 236 12.11 21.62 11.03
N ILE A 237 11.05 21.65 11.83
CA ILE A 237 9.66 21.57 11.34
C ILE A 237 9.24 22.86 10.64
N TYR A 238 9.63 24.03 11.17
CA TYR A 238 9.21 25.34 10.67
C TYR A 238 10.29 26.07 9.85
N GLY A 239 11.55 25.62 9.86
CA GLY A 239 12.59 26.09 8.92
C GLY A 239 12.44 25.48 7.53
N TYR A 240 13.39 25.73 6.62
CA TYR A 240 13.33 25.41 5.18
C TYR A 240 12.42 26.37 4.40
N GLY A 241 13.05 27.45 3.93
CA GLY A 241 12.47 28.62 3.27
C GLY A 241 11.69 28.38 1.99
N PHE A 242 11.99 27.30 1.28
CA PHE A 242 11.46 26.99 -0.04
C PHE A 242 10.01 26.47 -0.03
N SER A 243 9.46 26.16 1.15
CA SER A 243 8.32 25.24 1.26
C SER A 243 7.02 25.85 1.79
N TYR A 244 6.85 27.17 1.76
CA TYR A 244 5.65 27.80 2.31
C TYR A 244 5.07 28.97 1.51
N ALA A 245 3.76 29.14 1.71
CA ALA A 245 2.94 30.24 1.23
C ALA A 245 2.31 30.97 2.43
N TYR A 246 1.99 32.26 2.28
CA TYR A 246 1.34 33.06 3.32
C TYR A 246 0.55 34.22 2.73
N THR A 247 -0.37 34.76 3.51
CA THR A 247 -1.06 36.00 3.12
C THR A 247 -0.06 37.15 3.09
N ARG A 248 -0.10 37.99 2.05
CA ARG A 248 0.81 39.13 1.93
C ARG A 248 0.72 40.04 3.14
N GLN A 249 -0.49 40.24 3.68
CA GLN A 249 -0.71 41.02 4.89
C GLN A 249 0.11 40.49 6.07
N ALA A 250 0.11 39.18 6.32
CA ALA A 250 0.88 38.56 7.39
C ALA A 250 2.39 38.86 7.26
N GLY A 251 2.94 38.79 6.04
CA GLY A 251 4.34 39.16 5.80
C GLY A 251 4.64 40.66 5.86
N LEU A 252 3.66 41.51 5.57
CA LEU A 252 3.85 42.94 5.74
C LEU A 252 3.95 43.33 7.22
N GLU A 253 3.20 42.62 8.07
CA GLU A 253 3.18 42.80 9.52
C GLU A 253 4.36 42.14 10.24
N VAL A 254 4.85 41.01 9.74
CA VAL A 254 6.00 40.26 10.30
C VAL A 254 7.13 40.22 9.26
N GLN A 255 8.26 40.82 9.55
CA GLN A 255 9.41 40.84 8.64
C GLN A 255 10.35 39.66 8.87
N PHE A 256 11.07 39.26 7.82
CA PHE A 256 12.21 38.35 7.95
C PHE A 256 13.38 39.05 8.66
N GLU A 257 14.06 38.32 9.54
CA GLU A 257 15.29 38.80 10.17
C GLU A 257 16.41 39.01 9.14
N ASP A 258 17.34 39.93 9.41
CA ASP A 258 18.47 40.22 8.52
C ASP A 258 19.58 39.16 8.62
N MET A 259 19.26 37.92 8.26
CA MET A 259 20.17 36.79 8.36
C MET A 259 20.01 35.81 7.18
N ASN A 260 21.03 34.97 7.01
CA ASN A 260 21.10 34.00 5.91
C ASN A 260 20.57 32.62 6.26
N MET A 261 20.50 32.25 7.54
CA MET A 261 20.06 30.93 7.95
C MET A 261 19.14 31.06 9.16
N GLY A 262 17.95 30.47 9.08
CA GLY A 262 16.94 30.51 10.15
C GLY A 262 16.01 31.72 10.09
N GLU A 263 16.15 32.60 9.10
CA GLU A 263 15.24 33.72 8.86
C GLU A 263 13.81 33.26 8.58
N ASP A 264 13.67 32.12 7.92
CA ASP A 264 12.42 31.41 7.62
C ASP A 264 11.73 30.88 8.88
N PHE A 265 12.50 30.20 9.74
CA PHE A 265 12.03 29.72 11.03
C PHE A 265 11.56 30.89 11.90
N CYS A 266 12.39 31.93 12.03
CA CYS A 266 12.05 33.12 12.82
C CYS A 266 10.75 33.77 12.33
N PHE A 267 10.55 33.84 11.01
CA PHE A 267 9.34 34.38 10.41
C PHE A 267 8.09 33.56 10.75
N LEU A 268 8.10 32.24 10.52
CA LEU A 268 6.94 31.39 10.81
C LEU A 268 6.66 31.28 12.31
N ASP A 269 7.70 31.23 13.14
CA ASP A 269 7.55 31.21 14.59
C ASP A 269 6.97 32.53 15.12
N ALA A 270 7.36 33.67 14.54
CA ALA A 270 6.76 34.96 14.85
C ALA A 270 5.27 35.03 14.45
N LEU A 271 4.89 34.44 13.31
CA LEU A 271 3.48 34.31 12.94
C LEU A 271 2.69 33.46 13.93
N ARG A 272 3.21 32.30 14.33
CA ARG A 272 2.60 31.42 15.34
C ARG A 272 2.40 32.11 16.68
N ARG A 273 3.43 32.82 17.17
CA ARG A 273 3.31 33.58 18.43
C ARG A 273 2.24 34.68 18.35
N LYS A 274 1.98 35.22 17.17
CA LYS A 274 0.97 36.27 16.95
C LYS A 274 -0.44 35.72 16.76
N GLY A 275 -0.60 34.64 15.99
CA GLY A 275 -1.89 34.09 15.57
C GLY A 275 -2.30 32.77 16.24
N GLY A 276 -1.45 32.21 17.10
CA GLY A 276 -1.56 30.86 17.63
C GLY A 276 -1.06 29.79 16.66
N ASP A 277 -0.88 28.56 17.13
CA ASP A 277 -0.32 27.47 16.31
C ASP A 277 -1.17 27.12 15.09
N ALA A 278 -2.49 27.25 15.20
CA ALA A 278 -3.43 26.98 14.11
C ALA A 278 -3.32 27.97 12.94
N CYS A 279 -2.59 29.08 13.08
CA CYS A 279 -2.41 30.05 11.99
C CYS A 279 -1.35 29.62 10.97
N VAL A 280 -0.51 28.62 11.31
CA VAL A 280 0.45 28.02 10.37
C VAL A 280 0.03 26.57 10.13
N HIS A 281 -0.57 26.32 8.97
CA HIS A 281 -0.98 24.98 8.58
C HIS A 281 0.21 24.19 8.03
N LEU A 282 0.48 23.04 8.64
CA LEU A 282 1.49 22.08 8.19
C LEU A 282 0.82 21.06 7.25
N MET A 283 1.17 21.10 5.96
CA MET A 283 0.61 20.25 4.91
C MET A 283 1.65 19.20 4.48
N PRO A 284 1.37 17.89 4.55
CA PRO A 284 2.31 16.88 4.07
C PRO A 284 2.36 16.87 2.53
N ASP A 285 3.56 16.73 1.96
CA ASP A 285 3.74 16.51 0.54
C ASP A 285 3.61 15.02 0.20
N THR A 286 2.38 14.58 -0.01
CA THR A 286 2.07 13.17 -0.36
C THR A 286 2.09 12.88 -1.87
N LEU A 287 2.21 13.94 -2.69
CA LEU A 287 2.10 13.87 -4.15
C LEU A 287 3.43 14.17 -4.85
N GLY A 288 4.43 14.68 -4.13
CA GLY A 288 5.67 15.17 -4.73
C GLY A 288 5.43 16.49 -5.45
N LEU A 289 4.86 17.46 -4.74
CA LEU A 289 4.62 18.82 -5.21
C LEU A 289 5.92 19.61 -5.33
N CYS A 290 6.92 19.30 -4.49
CA CYS A 290 8.22 19.96 -4.49
C CYS A 290 9.36 18.94 -4.44
N LEU A 291 10.38 19.15 -5.26
CA LEU A 291 11.62 18.40 -5.22
C LEU A 291 12.77 19.36 -4.92
N HIS A 292 13.26 19.28 -3.68
CA HIS A 292 14.32 20.13 -3.16
C HIS A 292 15.70 19.62 -3.59
N THR A 293 16.49 20.48 -4.22
CA THR A 293 17.76 20.12 -4.86
C THR A 293 18.92 20.29 -3.89
N GLN A 294 19.63 19.20 -3.57
CA GLN A 294 20.86 19.22 -2.77
C GLN A 294 22.08 19.14 -3.70
N HIS A 295 22.80 20.25 -3.90
CA HIS A 295 23.95 20.37 -4.80
C HIS A 295 25.28 20.70 -4.10
N GLY A 296 25.28 20.75 -2.76
CA GLY A 296 26.48 20.94 -1.94
C GLY A 296 26.86 22.41 -1.70
N HIS A 297 26.17 23.35 -2.34
CA HIS A 297 26.25 24.79 -2.05
C HIS A 297 24.93 25.34 -1.48
N ASN A 298 24.07 24.46 -0.96
CA ASN A 298 22.83 24.83 -0.30
C ASN A 298 23.10 25.59 1.00
N THR A 299 22.21 26.52 1.33
CA THR A 299 22.22 27.21 2.63
C THR A 299 21.81 26.26 3.77
N SER A 300 20.93 25.30 3.49
CA SER A 300 20.46 24.30 4.45
C SER A 300 20.55 22.90 3.84
N GLU A 301 21.11 21.97 4.61
CA GLU A 301 21.19 20.56 4.22
C GLU A 301 19.94 19.81 4.69
N SER A 302 19.35 18.99 3.83
CA SER A 302 18.19 18.16 4.19
C SER A 302 18.57 16.72 4.58
N SER A 303 19.84 16.34 4.47
CA SER A 303 20.30 14.98 4.82
C SER A 303 20.00 14.62 6.28
N CYS A 304 19.99 15.60 7.19
CA CYS A 304 19.68 15.41 8.61
C CYS A 304 18.20 15.15 8.91
N VAL A 305 17.29 15.41 7.96
CA VAL A 305 15.84 15.18 8.07
C VAL A 305 15.30 14.18 7.04
N ARG A 306 16.18 13.51 6.30
CA ARG A 306 15.82 12.45 5.36
C ARG A 306 15.34 11.22 6.14
N LEU A 307 14.08 10.84 5.91
CA LEU A 307 13.47 9.68 6.53
C LEU A 307 13.86 8.38 5.82
N ARG A 308 13.87 8.41 4.49
CA ARG A 308 14.23 7.25 3.64
C ARG A 308 14.66 7.68 2.24
N ASP A 309 15.34 6.77 1.55
CA ASP A 309 15.58 6.90 0.12
C ASP A 309 14.29 6.57 -0.68
N VAL A 310 14.18 7.19 -1.85
CA VAL A 310 13.03 7.08 -2.76
C VAL A 310 13.50 6.38 -4.02
N GLN A 311 12.84 5.28 -4.36
CA GLN A 311 13.16 4.51 -5.55
C GLN A 311 12.67 5.21 -6.81
N TRP A 312 13.30 4.93 -7.94
CA TRP A 312 13.01 5.61 -9.21
C TRP A 312 11.55 5.45 -9.64
N GLU A 313 10.92 4.30 -9.37
CA GLU A 313 9.51 4.06 -9.65
C GLU A 313 8.64 5.09 -8.92
N GLU A 314 8.90 5.35 -7.64
CA GLU A 314 8.19 6.38 -6.87
C GLU A 314 8.53 7.79 -7.36
N VAL A 315 9.81 8.08 -7.67
CA VAL A 315 10.21 9.37 -8.27
C VAL A 315 9.43 9.65 -9.55
N SER A 316 9.24 8.61 -10.37
CA SER A 316 8.50 8.70 -11.60
C SER A 316 7.01 8.93 -11.36
N ASP A 317 6.47 8.68 -10.17
CA ASP A 317 5.05 8.93 -9.86
C ASP A 317 4.78 10.28 -9.18
N LEU A 318 5.83 11.07 -8.91
CA LEU A 318 5.70 12.41 -8.32
C LEU A 318 5.09 13.41 -9.30
N GLU A 319 4.31 14.37 -8.81
CA GLU A 319 3.73 15.43 -9.65
C GLU A 319 4.79 16.36 -10.25
N VAL A 320 5.93 16.57 -9.59
CA VAL A 320 7.09 17.27 -10.18
C VAL A 320 7.61 16.59 -11.45
N ALA A 321 7.41 15.28 -11.61
CA ALA A 321 7.85 14.56 -12.80
C ALA A 321 7.00 14.90 -14.04
N ASP A 322 5.82 15.52 -13.86
CA ASP A 322 4.95 15.98 -14.94
C ASP A 322 5.41 17.31 -15.56
N LEU A 323 6.42 17.98 -14.98
CA LEU A 323 7.02 19.20 -15.51
C LEU A 323 7.87 18.91 -16.76
N TYR A 324 7.28 18.37 -17.82
CA TYR A 324 7.99 18.10 -19.06
C TYR A 324 8.09 19.37 -19.95
N PRO A 325 9.26 19.66 -20.57
CA PRO A 325 10.52 18.91 -20.55
C PRO A 325 11.47 19.27 -19.40
N VAL A 326 11.09 20.19 -18.50
CA VAL A 326 11.93 20.73 -17.41
C VAL A 326 12.53 19.63 -16.54
N PHE A 327 11.72 18.69 -16.07
CA PHE A 327 12.16 17.56 -15.25
C PHE A 327 13.16 16.68 -16.01
N ASP A 328 12.92 16.46 -17.29
CA ASP A 328 13.80 15.69 -18.19
C ASP A 328 15.17 16.35 -18.36
N ASP A 329 15.18 17.66 -18.59
CA ASP A 329 16.39 18.45 -18.75
C ASP A 329 17.14 18.60 -17.43
N TYR A 330 16.42 18.77 -16.33
CA TYR A 330 16.96 18.77 -14.98
C TYR A 330 17.66 17.46 -14.66
N LEU A 331 17.02 16.31 -14.92
CA LEU A 331 17.63 14.99 -14.70
C LEU A 331 18.79 14.70 -15.66
N ARG A 332 18.82 15.30 -16.87
CA ARG A 332 20.01 15.27 -17.74
C ARG A 332 21.18 16.03 -17.12
N LEU A 333 20.93 17.19 -16.51
CA LEU A 333 21.96 17.93 -15.78
C LEU A 333 22.53 17.09 -14.63
N LEU A 334 21.69 16.32 -13.93
CA LEU A 334 22.17 15.36 -12.92
C LEU A 334 23.03 14.24 -13.53
N ARG A 335 22.62 13.70 -14.68
CA ARG A 335 23.32 12.59 -15.39
C ARG A 335 24.73 12.89 -15.84
N ASP A 336 25.05 14.15 -16.10
CA ASP A 336 26.40 14.54 -16.51
C ASP A 336 27.38 14.49 -15.33
N SER A 337 26.90 14.26 -14.10
CA SER A 337 27.72 13.86 -12.96
C SER A 337 28.13 12.38 -13.07
N ALA A 338 29.41 12.07 -12.81
CA ALA A 338 29.96 10.72 -12.95
C ALA A 338 29.32 9.69 -11.99
N ALA A 339 28.80 10.12 -10.84
CA ALA A 339 28.17 9.26 -9.85
C ALA A 339 26.77 8.80 -10.27
N THR A 340 25.99 9.69 -10.90
CA THR A 340 24.64 9.39 -11.38
C THR A 340 24.65 8.36 -12.51
N LYS A 341 25.71 8.30 -13.33
CA LYS A 341 25.86 7.28 -14.38
C LYS A 341 25.93 5.85 -13.85
N ALA A 342 26.50 5.63 -12.67
CA ALA A 342 26.62 4.30 -12.07
C ALA A 342 25.28 3.84 -11.44
N ALA A 343 24.59 4.73 -10.71
CA ALA A 343 23.27 4.43 -10.13
C ALA A 343 22.18 4.21 -11.20
N MET A 344 22.36 4.77 -12.40
CA MET A 344 21.38 4.70 -13.49
C MET A 344 21.60 3.57 -14.52
N GLN A 345 22.67 2.77 -14.40
CA GLN A 345 22.88 1.60 -15.25
C GLN A 345 21.86 0.49 -14.90
N GLY A 346 20.73 0.47 -15.61
CA GLY A 346 19.66 -0.54 -15.44
C GLY A 346 18.24 -0.03 -15.76
N HIS A 347 18.01 1.29 -15.71
CA HIS A 347 16.67 1.88 -15.86
C HIS A 347 16.44 2.58 -17.22
N GLU A 348 17.26 2.30 -18.23
CA GLU A 348 17.22 2.99 -19.53
C GLU A 348 15.91 2.75 -20.31
N ALA A 349 15.27 1.59 -20.10
CA ALA A 349 13.96 1.25 -20.68
C ALA A 349 12.81 2.12 -20.13
N VAL A 350 12.83 2.43 -18.82
CA VAL A 350 11.83 3.28 -18.16
C VAL A 350 11.89 4.71 -18.71
N TRP A 351 13.10 5.20 -18.96
CA TRP A 351 13.34 6.49 -19.61
C TRP A 351 12.88 6.56 -21.06
N GLN A 352 12.99 5.45 -21.82
CA GLN A 352 12.43 5.40 -23.18
C GLN A 352 10.90 5.46 -23.17
N LEU A 353 10.23 4.95 -22.14
CA LEU A 353 8.78 5.10 -21.97
C LEU A 353 8.38 6.56 -21.70
N ALA A 354 9.06 7.25 -20.79
CA ALA A 354 8.82 8.67 -20.50
C ALA A 354 9.00 9.56 -21.75
N ARG A 355 10.04 9.29 -22.57
CA ARG A 355 10.28 10.00 -23.84
C ARG A 355 9.21 9.75 -24.91
N ARG A 356 8.55 8.58 -24.91
CA ARG A 356 7.50 8.24 -25.89
C ARG A 356 6.18 8.96 -25.60
N GLY A 357 5.91 9.32 -24.34
CA GLY A 357 4.73 10.09 -23.96
C GLY A 357 4.78 11.59 -24.31
N GLY A 358 5.98 12.15 -24.56
CA GLY A 358 6.23 13.60 -24.64
C GLY A 358 6.27 14.24 -26.03
N ARG A 359 6.07 13.50 -27.14
CA ARG A 359 6.00 14.08 -28.51
C ARG A 359 4.58 14.52 -28.91
N ALA A 360 3.84 15.16 -28.00
CA ALA A 360 2.57 15.80 -28.36
C ALA A 360 2.84 17.26 -28.77
N ALA A 361 2.22 17.68 -29.88
CA ALA A 361 2.31 19.02 -30.45
C ALA A 361 1.90 20.11 -29.44
N ALA A 362 2.40 21.34 -29.64
CA ALA A 362 2.21 22.56 -28.85
C ALA A 362 0.79 22.79 -28.29
N GLY A 363 0.45 22.09 -27.21
CA GLY A 363 -0.78 22.18 -26.43
C GLY A 363 -0.47 21.93 -24.96
N ALA A 364 -1.38 22.31 -24.07
CA ALA A 364 -1.21 22.24 -22.62
C ALA A 364 -0.58 20.92 -22.15
N PRO A 365 0.27 20.94 -21.10
CA PRO A 365 0.94 19.75 -20.60
C PRO A 365 -0.11 18.66 -20.30
N ARG A 366 -0.05 17.56 -21.05
CA ARG A 366 -0.90 16.40 -20.78
C ARG A 366 -0.33 15.72 -19.54
N ARG A 367 -1.12 15.70 -18.45
CA ARG A 367 -0.87 14.85 -17.27
C ARG A 367 -0.55 13.43 -17.75
N ARG A 368 0.49 12.81 -17.19
CA ARG A 368 0.84 11.43 -17.55
C ARG A 368 -0.31 10.51 -17.17
N SER A 369 -0.52 9.42 -17.91
CA SER A 369 -1.53 8.42 -17.55
C SER A 369 -0.87 7.23 -16.85
N ARG A 370 -1.60 6.61 -15.94
CA ARG A 370 -1.20 5.38 -15.23
C ARG A 370 -2.37 4.41 -15.15
N GLU A 371 -2.10 3.13 -14.91
CA GLU A 371 -3.13 2.14 -14.64
C GLU A 371 -3.42 2.03 -13.15
N VAL A 372 -4.70 2.08 -12.78
CA VAL A 372 -5.19 1.81 -11.42
C VAL A 372 -6.25 0.72 -11.51
N VAL A 373 -6.15 -0.29 -10.65
CA VAL A 373 -7.09 -1.41 -10.60
C VAL A 373 -8.30 -1.02 -9.74
N ALA A 374 -9.46 -0.85 -10.38
CA ALA A 374 -10.75 -0.73 -9.71
C ALA A 374 -11.29 -2.12 -9.34
N HIS A 375 -11.37 -2.40 -8.05
CA HIS A 375 -12.04 -3.58 -7.50
C HIS A 375 -13.53 -3.29 -7.36
N MET A 376 -14.35 -4.03 -8.10
CA MET A 376 -15.81 -3.94 -8.07
C MET A 376 -16.41 -5.28 -7.68
N PRO A 377 -17.69 -5.32 -7.21
CA PRO A 377 -18.39 -6.58 -6.98
C PRO A 377 -18.46 -7.51 -8.21
N ARG A 378 -18.38 -6.94 -9.43
CA ARG A 378 -18.43 -7.69 -10.70
C ARG A 378 -17.06 -8.17 -11.19
N GLY A 379 -15.96 -7.77 -10.56
CA GLY A 379 -14.61 -8.09 -10.99
C GLY A 379 -13.62 -6.94 -10.83
N LYS A 380 -12.39 -7.15 -11.29
CA LYS A 380 -11.31 -6.15 -11.29
C LYS A 380 -11.18 -5.52 -12.67
N PHE A 381 -11.09 -4.19 -12.72
CA PHE A 381 -10.96 -3.42 -13.96
C PHE A 381 -9.69 -2.57 -13.91
N ARG A 382 -8.86 -2.63 -14.95
CA ARG A 382 -7.71 -1.72 -15.09
C ARG A 382 -8.19 -0.43 -15.75
N VAL A 383 -8.14 0.66 -15.01
CA VAL A 383 -8.56 2.00 -15.46
C VAL A 383 -7.30 2.83 -15.73
N SER A 384 -7.14 3.31 -16.97
CA SER A 384 -6.09 4.25 -17.30
C SER A 384 -6.55 5.66 -16.93
N CYS A 385 -5.90 6.28 -15.94
CA CYS A 385 -6.25 7.62 -15.46
C CYS A 385 -5.03 8.54 -15.37
N PRO A 386 -5.21 9.87 -15.51
CA PRO A 386 -4.14 10.83 -15.29
C PRO A 386 -3.52 10.70 -13.88
N VAL A 387 -2.22 10.94 -13.75
CA VAL A 387 -1.56 11.13 -12.46
C VAL A 387 -2.23 12.30 -11.76
N GLY A 388 -2.52 12.12 -10.46
CA GLY A 388 -3.30 13.08 -9.68
C GLY A 388 -4.77 13.20 -10.10
N ALA A 389 -5.35 12.26 -10.85
CA ALA A 389 -6.78 12.26 -11.17
C ALA A 389 -7.64 12.38 -9.90
N THR A 390 -8.72 13.15 -9.96
CA THR A 390 -9.70 13.21 -8.87
C THR A 390 -10.55 11.94 -8.81
N GLY A 391 -11.20 11.68 -7.67
CA GLY A 391 -12.17 10.59 -7.55
C GLY A 391 -13.28 10.69 -8.61
N ALA A 392 -13.74 11.89 -8.94
CA ALA A 392 -14.71 12.15 -10.01
C ALA A 392 -14.15 11.75 -11.39
N GLU A 393 -12.96 12.26 -11.75
CA GLU A 393 -12.31 11.91 -13.03
C GLU A 393 -12.10 10.40 -13.16
N PHE A 394 -11.76 9.72 -12.07
CA PHE A 394 -11.61 8.27 -12.05
C PHE A 394 -12.93 7.52 -12.24
N ILE A 395 -14.00 7.95 -11.58
CA ILE A 395 -15.34 7.38 -11.76
C ILE A 395 -15.80 7.56 -13.20
N ASP A 396 -15.65 8.75 -13.78
CA ASP A 396 -16.03 9.02 -15.18
C ASP A 396 -15.29 8.09 -16.15
N LEU A 397 -13.97 7.92 -15.95
CA LEU A 397 -13.15 7.01 -16.74
C LEU A 397 -13.56 5.54 -16.58
N LEU A 398 -13.92 5.14 -15.36
CA LEU A 398 -14.42 3.80 -15.08
C LEU A 398 -15.80 3.57 -15.73
N GLU A 399 -16.72 4.54 -15.65
CA GLU A 399 -18.04 4.47 -16.28
C GLU A 399 -17.96 4.30 -17.80
N HIS A 400 -16.98 4.94 -18.45
CA HIS A 400 -16.71 4.73 -19.86
C HIS A 400 -16.32 3.28 -20.19
N GLN A 401 -15.69 2.56 -19.25
CA GLN A 401 -15.24 1.18 -19.43
C GLN A 401 -16.31 0.15 -19.04
N VAL A 402 -17.05 0.37 -17.94
CA VAL A 402 -17.96 -0.62 -17.35
C VAL A 402 -19.45 -0.29 -17.53
N GLY A 403 -19.75 0.85 -18.14
CA GLY A 403 -21.09 1.43 -18.21
C GLY A 403 -21.43 2.26 -16.97
N ALA A 404 -22.59 2.92 -16.99
CA ALA A 404 -23.04 3.80 -15.92
C ALA A 404 -23.03 3.07 -14.56
N LEU A 405 -22.40 3.70 -13.56
CA LEU A 405 -22.37 3.20 -12.20
C LEU A 405 -23.63 3.66 -11.46
N PRO A 406 -24.07 2.93 -10.41
CA PRO A 406 -25.18 3.40 -9.59
C PRO A 406 -24.92 4.78 -9.00
N VAL A 407 -25.95 5.63 -8.96
CA VAL A 407 -25.91 6.94 -8.29
C VAL A 407 -25.45 6.75 -6.85
N ALA A 408 -24.52 7.58 -6.38
CA ALA A 408 -23.87 7.46 -5.06
C ALA A 408 -22.90 6.27 -4.90
N THR A 409 -22.25 5.84 -6.00
CA THR A 409 -21.09 4.95 -5.92
C THR A 409 -19.94 5.65 -5.18
N ALA A 410 -19.38 4.95 -4.19
CA ALA A 410 -18.27 5.44 -3.38
C ALA A 410 -16.95 4.78 -3.79
N LEU A 411 -15.86 5.55 -3.72
CA LEU A 411 -14.50 5.04 -3.87
C LEU A 411 -13.88 4.87 -2.48
N TYR A 412 -13.04 3.86 -2.30
CA TYR A 412 -12.29 3.62 -1.07
C TYR A 412 -10.84 3.25 -1.38
N TRP A 413 -9.94 3.62 -0.47
CA TRP A 413 -8.52 3.26 -0.54
C TRP A 413 -8.22 1.82 -0.11
N THR A 414 -9.14 1.20 0.60
CA THR A 414 -9.07 -0.16 1.12
C THR A 414 -10.41 -0.85 0.89
N GLN A 415 -10.45 -2.17 0.92
CA GLN A 415 -11.71 -2.92 0.81
C GLN A 415 -12.58 -2.64 2.03
N PRO A 416 -13.74 -1.96 1.89
CA PRO A 416 -14.64 -1.85 3.03
C PRO A 416 -15.30 -3.20 3.27
N THR A 417 -15.26 -3.67 4.51
CA THR A 417 -16.01 -4.86 4.89
C THR A 417 -17.48 -4.58 5.06
N PRO A 418 -18.35 -5.50 4.63
CA PRO A 418 -19.72 -5.55 5.09
C PRO A 418 -19.79 -5.49 6.62
N PRO A 419 -20.78 -4.78 7.20
CA PRO A 419 -21.03 -4.81 8.63
C PRO A 419 -21.14 -6.27 9.13
N GLY A 420 -20.23 -6.68 10.03
CA GLY A 420 -20.26 -8.00 10.67
C GLY A 420 -19.53 -9.15 9.95
N SER A 421 -18.82 -8.94 8.84
CA SER A 421 -18.19 -10.04 8.06
C SER A 421 -16.67 -10.19 8.18
N ALA A 422 -15.99 -9.37 8.97
CA ALA A 422 -14.56 -9.53 9.27
C ALA A 422 -14.30 -9.29 10.77
N THR A 423 -13.31 -9.97 11.32
CA THR A 423 -12.70 -9.53 12.58
C THR A 423 -12.15 -8.12 12.33
N ALA A 424 -12.43 -7.17 13.22
CA ALA A 424 -11.94 -5.78 13.11
C ALA A 424 -10.43 -5.73 12.81
N GLU A 425 -9.70 -6.74 13.29
CA GLU A 425 -8.30 -7.04 13.00
C GLU A 425 -7.93 -7.05 11.51
N PHE A 426 -8.65 -7.80 10.68
CA PHE A 426 -8.31 -7.91 9.25
C PHE A 426 -8.48 -6.57 8.52
N GLN A 427 -9.50 -5.80 8.90
CA GLN A 427 -9.71 -4.45 8.35
C GLN A 427 -8.61 -3.48 8.77
N GLY A 428 -8.18 -3.52 10.04
CA GLY A 428 -7.04 -2.73 10.50
C GLY A 428 -5.79 -3.00 9.68
N ILE A 429 -5.47 -4.27 9.41
CA ILE A 429 -4.31 -4.66 8.60
C ILE A 429 -4.41 -4.11 7.16
N LEU A 430 -5.58 -4.22 6.52
CA LEU A 430 -5.79 -3.68 5.17
C LEU A 430 -5.71 -2.15 5.13
N ALA A 431 -6.28 -1.48 6.14
CA ALA A 431 -6.19 -0.03 6.28
C ALA A 431 -4.73 0.42 6.46
N ILE A 432 -3.94 -0.25 7.30
CA ILE A 432 -2.52 0.05 7.50
C ILE A 432 -1.71 -0.12 6.22
N ARG A 433 -1.96 -1.18 5.43
CA ARG A 433 -1.31 -1.36 4.12
C ARG A 433 -1.62 -0.20 3.18
N SER A 434 -2.89 0.21 3.13
CA SER A 434 -3.36 1.30 2.28
C SER A 434 -2.85 2.66 2.75
N ALA A 435 -2.70 2.86 4.07
CA ALA A 435 -2.15 4.07 4.67
C ALA A 435 -0.73 4.38 4.17
N ARG A 436 0.13 3.36 3.96
CA ARG A 436 1.49 3.55 3.41
C ARG A 436 1.49 4.00 1.95
N VAL A 437 0.50 3.58 1.18
CA VAL A 437 0.31 3.98 -0.21
C VAL A 437 -0.09 5.46 -0.30
N ILE A 438 -0.92 5.92 0.64
CA ILE A 438 -1.39 7.31 0.69
C ILE A 438 -0.36 8.24 1.33
N SER A 439 0.24 7.82 2.45
CA SER A 439 1.17 8.62 3.24
C SER A 439 2.55 7.97 3.27
N PRO A 440 3.60 8.60 2.70
CA PRO A 440 4.94 8.03 2.71
C PRO A 440 5.58 8.03 4.10
N SER A 441 4.98 8.77 5.04
CA SER A 441 5.37 8.85 6.45
C SER A 441 4.72 7.76 7.32
N ALA A 442 3.78 6.97 6.80
CA ALA A 442 3.14 5.93 7.61
C ALA A 442 4.19 4.88 8.04
N PRO A 443 4.19 4.44 9.31
CA PRO A 443 5.21 3.51 9.83
C PRO A 443 5.29 2.20 9.04
N ALA A 444 6.40 1.48 9.22
CA ALA A 444 6.56 0.14 8.66
C ALA A 444 5.45 -0.80 9.16
N GLY A 445 5.01 -1.72 8.30
CA GLY A 445 3.77 -2.48 8.47
C GLY A 445 3.67 -3.20 9.82
N GLU A 446 4.72 -3.87 10.28
CA GLU A 446 4.71 -4.60 11.56
C GLU A 446 4.54 -3.65 12.75
N SER A 447 5.38 -2.62 12.85
CA SER A 447 5.28 -1.64 13.94
C SER A 447 3.94 -0.89 13.94
N PHE A 448 3.37 -0.60 12.77
CA PHE A 448 2.07 0.07 12.68
C PHE A 448 0.94 -0.88 13.09
N VAL A 449 1.01 -2.17 12.72
CA VAL A 449 0.04 -3.18 13.15
C VAL A 449 0.11 -3.39 14.66
N TYR A 450 1.30 -3.49 15.25
CA TYR A 450 1.46 -3.62 16.71
C TYR A 450 0.89 -2.40 17.45
N ALA A 451 1.25 -1.17 17.04
CA ALA A 451 0.72 0.04 17.67
C ALA A 451 -0.81 0.14 17.57
N TRP A 452 -1.39 -0.31 16.45
CA TRP A 452 -2.85 -0.38 16.29
C TRP A 452 -3.50 -1.45 17.17
N GLN A 453 -2.89 -2.64 17.27
CA GLN A 453 -3.39 -3.74 18.11
C GLN A 453 -3.36 -3.39 19.62
N GLU A 454 -2.32 -2.68 20.06
CA GLU A 454 -2.17 -2.24 21.46
C GLU A 454 -2.97 -0.96 21.77
N GLY A 455 -3.60 -0.33 20.77
CA GLY A 455 -4.32 0.93 20.95
C GLY A 455 -3.39 2.13 21.24
N GLU A 456 -2.12 2.02 20.84
CA GLU A 456 -1.07 3.02 21.04
C GLU A 456 -0.85 3.89 19.78
N LEU A 457 -1.87 4.02 18.93
CA LEU A 457 -1.75 4.91 17.77
C LEU A 457 -1.66 6.37 18.20
N GLU A 458 -0.75 7.08 17.56
CA GLU A 458 -0.71 8.52 17.64
C GLU A 458 -1.98 9.11 16.98
N PRO A 459 -2.50 10.26 17.46
CA PRO A 459 -3.71 10.86 16.90
C PRO A 459 -3.67 11.08 15.37
N GLU A 460 -2.48 11.33 14.80
CA GLU A 460 -2.33 11.50 13.35
C GLU A 460 -2.37 10.17 12.59
N GLN A 461 -1.92 9.08 13.21
CA GLN A 461 -2.00 7.74 12.64
C GLN A 461 -3.44 7.25 12.65
N ASP A 462 -4.16 7.52 13.74
CA ASP A 462 -5.58 7.22 13.87
C ASP A 462 -6.41 7.99 12.83
N GLN A 463 -6.18 9.31 12.70
CA GLN A 463 -6.77 10.13 11.65
C GLN A 463 -6.45 9.64 10.23
N LEU A 464 -5.23 9.13 10.00
CA LEU A 464 -4.86 8.56 8.71
C LEU A 464 -5.63 7.26 8.43
N LEU A 465 -5.79 6.38 9.43
CA LEU A 465 -6.59 5.15 9.27
C LEU A 465 -8.06 5.48 9.04
N ASP A 466 -8.62 6.43 9.78
CA ASP A 466 -9.99 6.91 9.55
C ASP A 466 -10.16 7.46 8.13
N TYR A 467 -9.19 8.25 7.66
CA TYR A 467 -9.18 8.77 6.29
C TYR A 467 -9.10 7.65 5.23
N VAL A 468 -8.27 6.64 5.45
CA VAL A 468 -8.11 5.48 4.55
C VAL A 468 -9.40 4.65 4.48
N CYS A 469 -10.07 4.46 5.62
CA CYS A 469 -11.30 3.68 5.74
C CYS A 469 -12.55 4.46 5.28
N SER A 470 -12.46 5.78 5.19
CA SER A 470 -13.54 6.64 4.72
C SER A 470 -13.69 6.63 3.20
N PRO A 471 -14.90 6.90 2.66
CA PRO A 471 -15.08 7.13 1.24
C PRO A 471 -14.16 8.26 0.75
N ILE A 472 -13.45 8.03 -0.35
CA ILE A 472 -12.66 9.05 -1.03
C ILE A 472 -13.62 10.13 -1.55
N PRO A 473 -13.51 11.39 -1.09
CA PRO A 473 -14.31 12.46 -1.64
C PRO A 473 -14.07 12.59 -3.15
N LEU A 474 -15.11 12.81 -3.95
CA LEU A 474 -14.95 12.87 -5.41
C LEU A 474 -14.01 13.99 -5.90
N HIS A 475 -13.81 15.03 -5.11
CA HIS A 475 -12.84 16.09 -5.39
C HIS A 475 -11.42 15.76 -4.90
N ALA A 476 -11.24 14.73 -4.07
CA ALA A 476 -9.93 14.32 -3.61
C ALA A 476 -9.16 13.66 -4.74
N ARG A 477 -7.85 13.94 -4.80
CA ARG A 477 -6.94 13.37 -5.81
C ARG A 477 -6.48 11.98 -5.39
N ILE A 478 -6.40 11.08 -6.36
CA ILE A 478 -5.83 9.75 -6.22
C ILE A 478 -4.31 9.91 -6.26
N GLY A 479 -3.62 9.61 -5.15
CA GLY A 479 -2.18 9.82 -5.03
C GLY A 479 -1.37 8.98 -6.01
N GLY A 480 -0.20 9.46 -6.45
CA GLY A 480 0.65 8.84 -7.49
C GLY A 480 1.04 7.38 -7.22
N ARG A 481 1.05 6.95 -5.96
CA ARG A 481 1.38 5.58 -5.54
C ARG A 481 0.18 4.61 -5.50
N THR A 482 -1.04 5.12 -5.61
CA THR A 482 -2.25 4.30 -5.59
C THR A 482 -2.37 3.47 -6.86
N THR A 483 -2.18 2.16 -6.71
CA THR A 483 -2.32 1.17 -7.80
C THR A 483 -3.68 0.46 -7.78
N GLU A 484 -4.41 0.52 -6.67
CA GLU A 484 -5.67 -0.16 -6.46
C GLU A 484 -6.69 0.74 -5.75
N LEU A 485 -7.96 0.63 -6.13
CA LEU A 485 -9.10 1.33 -5.52
C LEU A 485 -10.30 0.40 -5.42
N TRP A 486 -11.13 0.57 -4.40
CA TRP A 486 -12.35 -0.20 -4.21
C TRP A 486 -13.57 0.65 -4.54
N VAL A 487 -14.39 0.15 -5.46
CA VAL A 487 -15.57 0.86 -5.97
C VAL A 487 -16.81 0.17 -5.44
N VAL A 488 -17.52 0.86 -4.57
CA VAL A 488 -18.60 0.30 -3.78
C VAL A 488 -19.91 0.97 -4.18
N PRO A 489 -20.85 0.24 -4.79
CA PRO A 489 -22.17 0.77 -5.07
C PRO A 489 -22.90 1.07 -3.74
N PRO A 490 -23.81 2.05 -3.72
CA PRO A 490 -24.56 2.40 -2.52
C PRO A 490 -25.26 1.16 -1.94
N GLN A 491 -25.16 0.93 -0.63
CA GLN A 491 -25.91 -0.14 0.04
C GLN A 491 -27.40 0.23 0.09
N ALA A 492 -28.30 -0.75 -0.06
CA ALA A 492 -29.73 -0.50 0.13
C ALA A 492 -29.99 -0.23 1.62
N PRO A 493 -30.91 0.69 1.96
CA PRO A 493 -31.10 1.17 3.33
C PRO A 493 -31.47 0.12 4.40
N ASP A 494 -31.81 -1.12 4.04
CA ASP A 494 -32.45 -2.07 4.97
C ASP A 494 -31.59 -3.28 5.39
N GLY A 495 -30.27 -3.27 5.18
CA GLY A 495 -29.40 -4.40 5.60
C GLY A 495 -29.68 -5.73 4.88
N CYS A 496 -30.65 -5.76 3.95
CA CYS A 496 -30.68 -6.76 2.91
C CYS A 496 -29.41 -6.56 2.08
N PRO A 497 -28.55 -7.58 1.93
CA PRO A 497 -27.49 -7.50 0.94
C PRO A 497 -28.15 -7.10 -0.36
N LEU A 498 -27.77 -5.94 -0.90
CA LEU A 498 -28.15 -5.57 -2.24
C LEU A 498 -27.74 -6.75 -3.09
N VAL A 499 -28.72 -7.50 -3.56
CA VAL A 499 -28.56 -8.38 -4.69
C VAL A 499 -28.25 -7.44 -5.83
N LEU A 500 -26.97 -7.08 -5.96
CA LEU A 500 -26.44 -6.34 -7.07
C LEU A 500 -26.93 -7.09 -8.30
N GLY A 501 -27.69 -6.38 -9.13
CA GLY A 501 -28.44 -6.97 -10.24
C GLY A 501 -27.61 -8.02 -10.95
N ARG A 502 -28.20 -9.22 -11.05
CA ARG A 502 -27.61 -10.46 -11.57
C ARG A 502 -26.59 -10.19 -12.67
N ALA A 503 -25.39 -10.75 -12.54
CA ALA A 503 -24.31 -10.61 -13.51
C ALA A 503 -24.71 -11.04 -14.94
N SER A 504 -25.72 -11.92 -15.04
CA SER A 504 -26.45 -12.21 -16.28
C SER A 504 -27.95 -12.14 -16.02
N PRO A 505 -28.77 -11.43 -16.81
CA PRO A 505 -30.21 -11.50 -16.67
C PRO A 505 -30.69 -12.90 -17.06
N SER A 506 -30.94 -13.73 -16.06
CA SER A 506 -31.60 -15.01 -16.27
C SER A 506 -33.10 -14.78 -16.41
N VAL A 507 -33.65 -15.28 -17.51
CA VAL A 507 -35.09 -15.25 -17.76
C VAL A 507 -35.69 -16.54 -17.21
N ARG A 508 -36.63 -16.42 -16.28
CA ARG A 508 -37.40 -17.55 -15.75
C ARG A 508 -38.51 -17.88 -16.74
N VAL A 509 -38.44 -19.06 -17.34
CA VAL A 509 -39.42 -19.57 -18.30
C VAL A 509 -40.34 -20.56 -17.58
N THR A 510 -41.65 -20.27 -17.59
CA THR A 510 -42.68 -21.18 -17.07
C THR A 510 -43.46 -21.79 -18.23
N LEU A 511 -43.57 -23.11 -18.30
CA LEU A 511 -44.39 -23.80 -19.29
C LEU A 511 -45.85 -23.77 -18.85
N LYS A 512 -46.75 -23.44 -19.79
CA LYS A 512 -48.20 -23.44 -19.55
C LYS A 512 -48.67 -24.84 -19.15
N ASP A 513 -48.30 -25.83 -19.96
CA ASP A 513 -48.59 -27.24 -19.76
C ASP A 513 -47.37 -27.99 -19.24
N LYS A 514 -47.61 -29.09 -18.50
CA LYS A 514 -46.52 -29.91 -17.98
C LYS A 514 -46.00 -30.80 -19.12
N PRO A 515 -44.70 -30.78 -19.46
CA PRO A 515 -44.17 -31.62 -20.53
C PRO A 515 -44.33 -33.10 -20.18
N GLU A 516 -44.66 -33.92 -21.19
CA GLU A 516 -44.90 -35.36 -21.00
C GLU A 516 -43.60 -36.09 -20.57
N GLY A 517 -43.71 -36.89 -19.50
CA GLY A 517 -42.65 -37.82 -19.08
C GLY A 517 -41.43 -37.22 -18.37
N GLY A 518 -41.48 -35.95 -17.93
CA GLY A 518 -40.41 -35.30 -17.17
C GLY A 518 -40.65 -35.29 -15.65
N PRO A 519 -39.67 -35.67 -14.81
CA PRO A 519 -39.74 -35.47 -13.35
C PRO A 519 -39.61 -33.99 -12.93
N GLY A 520 -39.44 -33.07 -13.89
CA GLY A 520 -39.23 -31.64 -13.69
C GLY A 520 -40.53 -30.84 -13.50
N GLY A 521 -40.44 -29.75 -12.73
CA GLY A 521 -41.49 -28.75 -12.63
C GLY A 521 -41.77 -28.05 -13.97
N ARG A 522 -42.80 -27.21 -14.03
CA ARG A 522 -43.14 -26.42 -15.23
C ARG A 522 -42.21 -25.23 -15.46
N MET A 523 -40.99 -25.22 -14.93
CA MET A 523 -40.17 -24.02 -14.90
C MET A 523 -38.69 -24.34 -15.04
N PHE A 524 -37.99 -23.49 -15.78
CA PHE A 524 -36.55 -23.47 -15.91
C PHE A 524 -36.04 -22.03 -16.11
N HIS A 525 -34.73 -21.84 -16.09
CA HIS A 525 -34.06 -20.55 -16.29
C HIS A 525 -33.10 -20.64 -17.46
N ILE A 526 -32.99 -19.55 -18.21
CA ILE A 526 -32.06 -19.44 -19.32
C ILE A 526 -31.27 -18.13 -19.20
N SER A 527 -29.96 -18.20 -19.39
CA SER A 527 -29.11 -17.01 -19.47
C SER A 527 -29.21 -16.42 -20.86
N LEU A 528 -29.60 -15.15 -20.94
CA LEU A 528 -29.65 -14.39 -22.19
C LEU A 528 -28.87 -13.07 -22.03
N PRO A 529 -28.37 -12.47 -23.12
CA PRO A 529 -27.72 -11.16 -23.07
C PRO A 529 -28.65 -10.07 -22.50
N VAL A 530 -28.05 -9.03 -21.89
CA VAL A 530 -28.80 -7.88 -21.39
C VAL A 530 -29.57 -7.21 -22.52
N GLY A 531 -30.88 -7.04 -22.34
CA GLY A 531 -31.77 -6.47 -23.35
C GLY A 531 -32.26 -7.46 -24.41
N ALA A 532 -32.05 -8.77 -24.22
CA ALA A 532 -32.57 -9.81 -25.10
C ALA A 532 -34.08 -9.68 -25.37
N THR A 533 -34.45 -10.02 -26.59
CA THR A 533 -35.82 -9.97 -27.10
C THR A 533 -36.47 -11.35 -27.11
N VAL A 534 -37.79 -11.40 -27.30
CA VAL A 534 -38.53 -12.66 -27.46
C VAL A 534 -37.95 -13.52 -28.59
N ALA A 535 -37.49 -12.91 -29.68
CA ALA A 535 -36.81 -13.61 -30.77
C ALA A 535 -35.51 -14.31 -30.31
N ASP A 536 -34.75 -13.69 -29.40
CA ASP A 536 -33.52 -14.29 -28.87
C ASP A 536 -33.83 -15.49 -27.97
N LEU A 537 -34.90 -15.43 -27.17
CA LEU A 537 -35.38 -16.57 -26.40
C LEU A 537 -35.83 -17.72 -27.31
N ARG A 538 -36.61 -17.44 -28.36
CA ARG A 538 -37.00 -18.46 -29.36
C ARG A 538 -35.79 -19.10 -30.00
N ARG A 539 -34.79 -18.30 -30.39
CA ARG A 539 -33.54 -18.79 -30.99
C ARG A 539 -32.78 -19.68 -30.02
N ALA A 540 -32.67 -19.28 -28.75
CA ALA A 540 -31.96 -20.03 -27.72
C ALA A 540 -32.65 -21.34 -27.32
N LEU A 541 -33.97 -21.41 -27.50
CA LEU A 541 -34.79 -22.59 -27.21
C LEU A 541 -35.17 -23.41 -28.45
N SER A 542 -34.79 -22.99 -29.65
CA SER A 542 -35.04 -23.76 -30.88
C SER A 542 -34.22 -25.06 -30.88
N PRO A 543 -34.79 -26.22 -31.28
CA PRO A 543 -36.12 -26.44 -31.87
C PRO A 543 -37.21 -26.83 -30.85
N LEU A 544 -37.01 -26.58 -29.55
CA LEU A 544 -37.88 -27.06 -28.48
C LEU A 544 -39.14 -26.22 -28.29
N LEU A 545 -39.13 -25.00 -28.82
CA LEU A 545 -40.26 -24.08 -28.91
C LEU A 545 -40.87 -24.19 -30.31
N SER A 546 -42.17 -24.49 -30.42
CA SER A 546 -42.84 -24.49 -31.73
C SER A 546 -42.96 -23.07 -32.30
N ASP A 547 -43.04 -22.96 -33.62
CA ASP A 547 -43.13 -21.66 -34.31
C ASP A 547 -44.39 -20.86 -33.91
N TRP A 548 -45.45 -21.55 -33.47
CA TRP A 548 -46.70 -20.96 -32.99
C TRP A 548 -46.80 -20.80 -31.47
N ALA A 549 -45.76 -21.17 -30.71
CA ALA A 549 -45.81 -21.02 -29.26
C ALA A 549 -45.82 -19.54 -28.86
N ASP A 550 -46.77 -19.12 -28.04
CA ASP A 550 -46.82 -17.77 -27.47
C ASP A 550 -45.82 -17.64 -26.32
N VAL A 551 -44.99 -16.59 -26.35
CA VAL A 551 -44.21 -16.14 -25.19
C VAL A 551 -44.99 -15.02 -24.51
N MET A 552 -45.52 -15.30 -23.33
CA MET A 552 -46.42 -14.42 -22.60
C MET A 552 -45.74 -13.87 -21.35
N ALA A 553 -46.07 -12.65 -20.95
CA ALA A 553 -45.65 -12.09 -19.67
C ALA A 553 -46.81 -11.39 -18.96
N ARG A 554 -46.72 -11.31 -17.63
CA ARG A 554 -47.74 -10.62 -16.83
C ARG A 554 -47.51 -9.11 -16.92
N ARG A 555 -48.54 -8.36 -17.35
CA ARG A 555 -48.53 -6.89 -17.36
C ARG A 555 -49.48 -6.35 -16.29
N PRO A 556 -49.09 -5.32 -15.52
CA PRO A 556 -49.99 -4.65 -14.59
C PRO A 556 -51.29 -4.22 -15.29
N GLY A 557 -52.43 -4.60 -14.72
CA GLY A 557 -53.77 -4.28 -15.24
C GLY A 557 -54.26 -5.06 -16.47
N LYS A 558 -53.40 -5.83 -17.16
CA LYS A 558 -53.79 -6.59 -18.37
C LYS A 558 -53.69 -8.11 -18.23
N GLY A 559 -53.21 -8.61 -17.10
CA GLY A 559 -53.03 -10.05 -16.89
C GLY A 559 -51.87 -10.61 -17.72
N LEU A 560 -52.01 -11.84 -18.21
CA LEU A 560 -51.01 -12.50 -19.06
C LEU A 560 -51.21 -12.06 -20.52
N VAL A 561 -50.18 -11.51 -21.16
CA VAL A 561 -50.26 -10.99 -22.53
C VAL A 561 -49.13 -11.59 -23.36
N ALA A 562 -49.44 -12.05 -24.58
CA ALA A 562 -48.44 -12.50 -25.55
C ALA A 562 -47.54 -11.33 -25.98
N LEU A 563 -46.23 -11.55 -25.96
CA LEU A 563 -45.20 -10.59 -26.36
C LEU A 563 -44.82 -10.81 -27.82
N ARG A 564 -44.54 -9.72 -28.56
CA ARG A 564 -44.01 -9.80 -29.93
C ARG A 564 -42.52 -10.09 -29.91
N ASP A 565 -42.03 -10.67 -31.00
CA ASP A 565 -40.63 -11.09 -31.16
C ASP A 565 -39.58 -9.99 -30.91
N ASN A 566 -39.92 -8.73 -31.21
CA ASN A 566 -39.03 -7.57 -31.01
C ASN A 566 -39.13 -6.94 -29.61
N GLU A 567 -40.02 -7.41 -28.76
CA GLU A 567 -40.17 -6.89 -27.41
C GLU A 567 -39.09 -7.45 -26.48
N LYS A 568 -38.59 -6.60 -25.58
CA LYS A 568 -37.61 -7.01 -24.56
C LYS A 568 -38.25 -8.02 -23.61
N LEU A 569 -37.49 -9.06 -23.26
CA LEU A 569 -37.91 -10.06 -22.31
C LEU A 569 -37.91 -9.49 -20.89
N PRO A 570 -39.01 -9.64 -20.14
CA PRO A 570 -38.98 -9.46 -18.69
C PRO A 570 -38.34 -10.67 -18.00
N ASP A 571 -37.98 -10.53 -16.72
CA ASP A 571 -37.35 -11.60 -15.92
C ASP A 571 -38.16 -12.89 -15.80
N LYS A 572 -39.47 -12.83 -16.09
CA LYS A 572 -40.41 -13.96 -15.98
C LYS A 572 -41.32 -13.99 -17.20
N VAL A 573 -41.29 -15.10 -17.93
CA VAL A 573 -42.15 -15.36 -19.07
C VAL A 573 -42.83 -16.72 -18.95
N MET A 574 -43.95 -16.87 -19.62
CA MET A 574 -44.68 -18.12 -19.79
C MET A 574 -44.69 -18.52 -21.25
N VAL A 575 -44.43 -19.79 -21.55
CA VAL A 575 -44.43 -20.33 -22.91
C VAL A 575 -45.64 -21.26 -23.08
N SER A 576 -46.42 -21.07 -24.15
CA SER A 576 -47.65 -21.85 -24.36
C SER A 576 -47.42 -23.28 -24.83
N ASP A 577 -46.34 -23.55 -25.57
CA ASP A 577 -46.05 -24.84 -26.17
C ASP A 577 -44.54 -25.12 -26.16
N PHE A 578 -44.14 -26.30 -25.70
CA PHE A 578 -42.75 -26.71 -25.55
C PHE A 578 -42.64 -28.22 -25.75
N ALA A 579 -42.03 -28.63 -26.86
CA ALA A 579 -41.94 -30.02 -27.29
C ALA A 579 -40.77 -30.80 -26.65
N GLY A 580 -39.98 -30.14 -25.81
CA GLY A 580 -38.77 -30.69 -25.22
C GLY A 580 -38.94 -31.32 -23.83
N LYS A 581 -37.88 -31.98 -23.36
CA LYS A 581 -37.67 -32.25 -21.93
C LYS A 581 -36.80 -31.15 -21.34
N ILE A 582 -37.21 -30.60 -20.19
CA ILE A 582 -36.36 -29.68 -19.42
C ILE A 582 -35.13 -30.46 -18.95
N LYS A 583 -33.96 -30.01 -19.38
CA LYS A 583 -32.68 -30.59 -18.96
C LYS A 583 -32.35 -30.16 -17.54
N ASP A 584 -31.59 -30.98 -16.81
CA ASP A 584 -31.21 -30.67 -15.44
C ASP A 584 -30.34 -29.40 -15.33
N GLU A 585 -29.57 -29.08 -16.38
CA GLU A 585 -28.78 -27.84 -16.47
C GLU A 585 -29.63 -26.57 -16.59
N TRP A 586 -30.93 -26.69 -16.85
CA TRP A 586 -31.80 -25.53 -17.05
C TRP A 586 -32.54 -25.11 -15.78
N PHE A 587 -32.58 -25.91 -14.71
CA PHE A 587 -33.26 -25.45 -13.50
C PHE A 587 -32.54 -24.29 -12.81
N PHE A 588 -31.21 -24.21 -12.94
CA PHE A 588 -30.42 -23.05 -12.54
C PHE A 588 -29.46 -22.67 -13.63
N THR A 589 -29.27 -21.36 -13.81
CA THR A 589 -28.08 -20.86 -14.49
C THR A 589 -26.84 -21.09 -13.63
N ARG A 590 -25.66 -21.00 -14.24
CA ARG A 590 -24.38 -21.09 -13.51
C ARG A 590 -24.30 -20.11 -12.34
N ASP A 591 -24.71 -18.85 -12.56
CA ASP A 591 -24.74 -17.83 -11.51
C ASP A 591 -25.70 -18.19 -10.37
N GLN A 592 -26.86 -18.78 -10.68
CA GLN A 592 -27.83 -19.24 -9.67
C GLN A 592 -27.34 -20.46 -8.90
N ALA A 593 -26.58 -21.35 -9.53
CA ALA A 593 -25.95 -22.48 -8.87
C ALA A 593 -24.89 -22.00 -7.85
N ILE A 594 -24.06 -21.02 -8.24
CA ILE A 594 -23.10 -20.36 -7.34
C ILE A 594 -23.82 -19.67 -6.18
N GLU A 595 -24.84 -18.85 -6.47
CA GLU A 595 -25.66 -18.18 -5.44
C GLU A 595 -26.26 -19.18 -4.45
N LEU A 596 -26.75 -20.32 -4.95
CA LEU A 596 -27.27 -21.38 -4.09
C LEU A 596 -26.17 -21.99 -3.21
N GLN A 597 -24.98 -22.28 -3.73
CA GLN A 597 -23.86 -22.80 -2.92
C GLN A 597 -23.49 -21.83 -1.80
N GLU A 598 -23.40 -20.53 -2.08
CA GLU A 598 -23.11 -19.50 -1.09
C GLU A 598 -24.17 -19.44 0.02
N LEU A 599 -25.46 -19.50 -0.34
CA LEU A 599 -26.56 -19.55 0.63
C LEU A 599 -26.51 -20.79 1.52
N LEU A 600 -26.17 -21.94 0.94
CA LEU A 600 -26.01 -23.20 1.68
C LEU A 600 -24.79 -23.13 2.62
N ILE A 601 -23.66 -22.63 2.15
CA ILE A 601 -22.45 -22.40 2.96
C ILE A 601 -22.76 -21.47 4.14
N ALA A 602 -23.40 -20.33 3.89
CA ALA A 602 -23.76 -19.37 4.92
C ALA A 602 -24.66 -19.98 6.00
N HIS A 603 -25.59 -20.87 5.61
CA HIS A 603 -26.42 -21.59 6.56
C HIS A 603 -25.61 -22.62 7.35
N LEU A 604 -24.78 -23.42 6.67
CA LEU A 604 -23.99 -24.46 7.31
C LEU A 604 -22.91 -23.91 8.24
N ARG A 605 -22.44 -22.68 8.04
CA ARG A 605 -21.50 -21.99 8.95
C ARG A 605 -22.13 -21.56 10.28
N ARG A 606 -23.47 -21.58 10.40
CA ARG A 606 -24.15 -21.19 11.64
C ARG A 606 -23.76 -22.14 12.80
N PRO A 607 -23.45 -21.63 14.00
CA PRO A 607 -23.05 -22.46 15.13
C PRO A 607 -24.06 -23.56 15.47
N GLU A 608 -25.36 -23.26 15.39
CA GLU A 608 -26.44 -24.19 15.69
C GLU A 608 -26.50 -25.36 14.70
N THR A 609 -26.24 -25.07 13.42
CA THR A 609 -26.17 -26.08 12.37
C THR A 609 -24.94 -26.95 12.55
N GLN A 610 -23.77 -26.36 12.83
CA GLN A 610 -22.54 -27.12 13.10
C GLN A 610 -22.64 -28.01 14.34
N ALA A 611 -23.26 -27.53 15.42
CA ALA A 611 -23.51 -28.32 16.62
C ALA A 611 -24.41 -29.54 16.31
N THR A 612 -25.42 -29.35 15.47
CA THR A 612 -26.31 -30.43 15.01
C THR A 612 -25.54 -31.48 14.21
N LEU A 613 -24.70 -31.06 13.26
CA LEU A 613 -23.86 -31.98 12.47
C LEU A 613 -22.87 -32.73 13.36
N GLN A 614 -22.24 -32.05 14.32
CA GLN A 614 -21.33 -32.67 15.28
C GLN A 614 -22.04 -33.73 16.14
N HIS A 615 -23.27 -33.46 16.56
CA HIS A 615 -24.07 -34.42 17.31
C HIS A 615 -24.36 -35.68 16.48
N TRP A 616 -24.74 -35.55 15.20
CA TRP A 616 -24.97 -36.71 14.33
C TRP A 616 -23.69 -37.49 14.04
N GLU A 617 -22.56 -36.81 13.88
CA GLU A 617 -21.26 -37.45 13.71
C GLU A 617 -20.92 -38.32 14.93
N TRP A 618 -21.18 -37.79 16.13
CA TRP A 618 -21.04 -38.52 17.39
C TRP A 618 -22.01 -39.71 17.49
N GLU A 619 -23.29 -39.54 17.15
CA GLU A 619 -24.29 -40.62 17.13
C GLU A 619 -23.90 -41.74 16.15
N ALA A 620 -23.33 -41.38 15.00
CA ALA A 620 -22.90 -42.33 13.98
C ALA A 620 -21.80 -43.26 14.47
N LYS A 621 -20.96 -42.85 15.44
CA LYS A 621 -19.81 -43.64 15.94
C LYS A 621 -18.93 -44.17 14.80
N GLY A 622 -18.69 -43.35 13.79
CA GLY A 622 -17.95 -43.70 12.57
C GLY A 622 -18.74 -44.47 11.51
N ASN A 623 -20.04 -44.74 11.72
CA ASN A 623 -20.91 -45.27 10.68
C ASN A 623 -21.32 -44.15 9.69
N GLU A 624 -20.51 -43.98 8.64
CA GLU A 624 -20.73 -42.95 7.63
C GLU A 624 -22.07 -43.07 6.89
N ALA A 625 -22.59 -44.29 6.72
CA ALA A 625 -23.89 -44.49 6.07
C ALA A 625 -25.03 -43.91 6.93
N PHE A 626 -24.95 -44.11 8.25
CA PHE A 626 -25.90 -43.52 9.19
C PHE A 626 -25.82 -41.98 9.19
N TYR A 627 -24.60 -41.42 9.23
CA TYR A 627 -24.40 -39.97 9.16
C TYR A 627 -24.95 -39.38 7.86
N ARG A 628 -24.62 -39.99 6.71
CA ARG A 628 -25.13 -39.57 5.39
C ARG A 628 -26.65 -39.62 5.30
N MET A 629 -27.30 -40.61 5.92
CA MET A 629 -28.75 -40.68 5.97
C MET A 629 -29.37 -39.53 6.77
N ARG A 630 -28.79 -39.16 7.92
CA ARG A 630 -29.22 -38.01 8.74
C ARG A 630 -29.02 -36.70 7.98
N LEU A 631 -27.83 -36.49 7.43
CA LEU A 631 -27.51 -35.31 6.62
C LEU A 631 -28.45 -35.19 5.42
N ALA A 632 -28.64 -36.26 4.65
CA ALA A 632 -29.56 -36.25 3.51
C ALA A 632 -31.00 -35.91 3.93
N THR A 633 -31.44 -36.39 5.09
CA THR A 633 -32.77 -36.07 5.63
C THR A 633 -32.90 -34.58 5.97
N PHE A 634 -31.89 -34.00 6.62
CA PHE A 634 -31.82 -32.57 6.96
C PHE A 634 -31.81 -31.69 5.70
N LEU A 635 -30.91 -31.99 4.76
CA LEU A 635 -30.82 -31.26 3.50
C LEU A 635 -32.17 -31.28 2.75
N ARG A 636 -32.78 -32.47 2.69
CA ARG A 636 -34.04 -32.70 1.97
C ARG A 636 -35.24 -32.01 2.60
N ASN A 637 -35.36 -32.06 3.92
CA ASN A 637 -36.58 -31.65 4.62
C ASN A 637 -36.51 -30.20 5.10
N GLU A 638 -35.31 -29.69 5.38
CA GLU A 638 -35.12 -28.39 6.01
C GLU A 638 -34.42 -27.43 5.05
N LEU A 639 -33.22 -27.78 4.58
CA LEU A 639 -32.34 -26.80 3.93
C LEU A 639 -32.79 -26.44 2.49
N TYR A 640 -32.95 -27.44 1.62
CA TYR A 640 -33.33 -27.19 0.22
C TYR A 640 -34.71 -26.55 0.05
N PRO A 641 -35.77 -27.00 0.77
CA PRO A 641 -37.09 -26.37 0.66
C PRO A 641 -37.11 -24.88 1.04
N GLN A 642 -36.27 -24.45 1.98
CA GLN A 642 -36.16 -23.04 2.38
C GLN A 642 -35.67 -22.14 1.24
N TYR A 643 -34.73 -22.62 0.42
CA TYR A 643 -34.14 -21.82 -0.66
C TYR A 643 -34.82 -22.02 -2.02
N ALA A 644 -35.61 -23.08 -2.20
CA ALA A 644 -36.29 -23.39 -3.46
C ALA A 644 -37.14 -22.21 -3.99
N SER A 645 -37.90 -21.52 -3.13
CA SER A 645 -38.77 -20.40 -3.52
C SER A 645 -38.01 -19.21 -4.09
N ARG A 646 -36.78 -18.95 -3.61
CA ARG A 646 -35.91 -17.87 -4.11
C ARG A 646 -35.65 -18.01 -5.61
N PHE A 647 -35.47 -19.26 -6.05
CA PHE A 647 -35.26 -19.60 -7.45
C PHE A 647 -36.55 -19.95 -8.19
N GLY A 648 -37.71 -19.81 -7.54
CA GLY A 648 -39.03 -20.07 -8.13
C GLY A 648 -39.43 -21.54 -8.18
N LEU A 649 -38.67 -22.43 -7.53
CA LEU A 649 -39.04 -23.82 -7.36
C LEU A 649 -40.05 -23.94 -6.20
N PRO A 650 -40.93 -24.96 -6.20
CA PRO A 650 -41.82 -25.22 -5.08
C PRO A 650 -41.06 -25.43 -3.76
N CYS A 651 -41.57 -24.95 -2.62
CA CYS A 651 -41.04 -25.25 -1.28
C CYS A 651 -41.41 -26.67 -0.83
N SER A 652 -41.01 -27.67 -1.61
CA SER A 652 -41.28 -29.08 -1.35
C SER A 652 -40.04 -29.92 -1.61
N VAL A 653 -40.02 -31.11 -1.01
CA VAL A 653 -38.95 -32.12 -1.16
C VAL A 653 -38.65 -32.46 -2.63
N SER A 654 -39.64 -32.33 -3.52
CA SER A 654 -39.47 -32.56 -4.96
C SER A 654 -38.49 -31.59 -5.63
N SER A 655 -38.23 -30.42 -5.03
CA SER A 655 -37.29 -29.43 -5.59
C SER A 655 -35.84 -29.76 -5.31
N MET A 656 -35.54 -30.63 -4.34
CA MET A 656 -34.17 -31.01 -3.99
C MET A 656 -33.42 -31.64 -5.17
N LYS A 657 -34.07 -32.56 -5.91
CA LYS A 657 -33.42 -33.26 -7.01
C LYS A 657 -32.97 -32.28 -8.13
N PRO A 658 -33.85 -31.42 -8.66
CA PRO A 658 -33.44 -30.34 -9.58
C PRO A 658 -32.26 -29.52 -9.05
N MET A 659 -32.30 -29.11 -7.77
CA MET A 659 -31.24 -28.29 -7.17
C MET A 659 -29.89 -29.01 -7.17
N LEU A 660 -29.85 -30.24 -6.64
CA LEU A 660 -28.65 -31.05 -6.58
C LEU A 660 -28.07 -31.34 -7.97
N THR A 661 -28.92 -31.68 -8.92
CA THR A 661 -28.44 -31.99 -10.27
C THR A 661 -27.93 -30.73 -10.97
N SER A 662 -28.60 -29.59 -10.83
CA SER A 662 -28.11 -28.32 -11.40
C SER A 662 -26.82 -27.84 -10.76
N LEU A 663 -26.63 -28.03 -9.45
CA LEU A 663 -25.36 -27.74 -8.78
C LEU A 663 -24.23 -28.55 -9.39
N LYS A 664 -24.44 -29.85 -9.61
CA LYS A 664 -23.43 -30.72 -10.22
C LYS A 664 -23.08 -30.32 -11.66
N VAL A 665 -24.09 -30.04 -12.49
CA VAL A 665 -23.87 -29.77 -13.92
C VAL A 665 -23.32 -28.37 -14.16
N ASN A 666 -23.79 -27.35 -13.44
CA ASN A 666 -23.38 -25.96 -13.69
C ASN A 666 -22.00 -25.59 -13.13
N VAL A 667 -21.50 -26.36 -12.15
CA VAL A 667 -20.17 -26.19 -11.56
C VAL A 667 -19.06 -26.73 -12.47
N GLU A 668 -19.38 -27.65 -13.38
CA GLU A 668 -18.38 -28.24 -14.28
C GLU A 668 -17.69 -27.16 -15.15
N GLY A 669 -16.35 -27.18 -15.11
CA GLY A 669 -15.51 -26.20 -15.80
C GLY A 669 -15.50 -24.79 -15.18
N ASN A 670 -16.06 -24.62 -13.97
CA ASN A 670 -16.01 -23.36 -13.23
C ASN A 670 -15.21 -23.52 -11.93
N LEU A 671 -14.02 -22.94 -11.89
CA LEU A 671 -13.11 -23.05 -10.75
C LEU A 671 -13.72 -22.54 -9.43
N HIS A 672 -14.48 -21.45 -9.49
CA HIS A 672 -15.12 -20.86 -8.31
C HIS A 672 -16.23 -21.74 -7.75
N GLY A 673 -17.13 -22.25 -8.61
CA GLY A 673 -18.17 -23.20 -8.21
C GLY A 673 -17.61 -24.49 -7.62
N HIS A 674 -16.47 -24.98 -8.14
CA HIS A 674 -15.81 -26.15 -7.58
C HIS A 674 -15.20 -25.86 -6.20
N ARG A 675 -14.60 -24.67 -5.99
CA ARG A 675 -14.12 -24.24 -4.68
C ARG A 675 -15.25 -24.19 -3.66
N LEU A 676 -16.39 -23.57 -4.01
CA LEU A 676 -17.57 -23.54 -3.15
C LEU A 676 -18.13 -24.95 -2.89
N GLY A 677 -18.10 -25.83 -3.89
CA GLY A 677 -18.49 -27.23 -3.73
C GLY A 677 -17.63 -27.98 -2.71
N VAL A 678 -16.31 -27.79 -2.75
CA VAL A 678 -15.38 -28.35 -1.75
C VAL A 678 -15.73 -27.84 -0.36
N GLU A 679 -15.86 -26.52 -0.20
CA GLU A 679 -16.20 -25.90 1.08
C GLU A 679 -17.53 -26.41 1.65
N LEU A 680 -18.54 -26.56 0.78
CA LEU A 680 -19.85 -27.07 1.15
C LEU A 680 -19.74 -28.49 1.74
N GLU A 681 -19.02 -29.40 1.07
CA GLU A 681 -18.84 -30.78 1.54
C GLU A 681 -18.05 -30.87 2.86
N ILE A 682 -17.09 -29.96 3.07
CA ILE A 682 -16.33 -29.85 4.33
C ILE A 682 -17.23 -29.40 5.46
N LEU A 683 -18.03 -28.35 5.24
CA LEU A 683 -18.97 -27.86 6.25
C LEU A 683 -20.05 -28.89 6.59
N MET A 684 -20.44 -29.72 5.62
CA MET A 684 -21.32 -30.88 5.82
C MET A 684 -20.62 -32.08 6.46
N ARG A 685 -19.30 -32.03 6.67
CA ARG A 685 -18.46 -33.11 7.23
C ARG A 685 -18.60 -34.44 6.47
N ASN A 686 -18.71 -34.34 5.14
CA ASN A 686 -18.89 -35.49 4.27
C ASN A 686 -17.56 -35.88 3.63
N SER A 687 -16.79 -36.71 4.34
CA SER A 687 -15.43 -37.15 3.98
C SER A 687 -15.31 -37.65 2.53
N ASP A 688 -16.23 -38.52 2.12
CA ASP A 688 -16.23 -39.13 0.78
C ASP A 688 -16.49 -38.11 -0.32
N LEU A 689 -17.55 -37.29 -0.19
CA LEU A 689 -17.87 -36.29 -1.21
C LEU A 689 -16.89 -35.12 -1.21
N THR A 690 -16.24 -34.82 -0.08
CA THR A 690 -15.14 -33.84 -0.02
C THR A 690 -14.00 -34.27 -0.94
N ARG A 691 -13.65 -35.56 -0.93
CA ARG A 691 -12.59 -36.10 -1.81
C ARG A 691 -12.97 -36.01 -3.28
N ASP A 692 -14.22 -36.32 -3.62
CA ASP A 692 -14.72 -36.23 -5.00
C ASP A 692 -14.84 -34.77 -5.48
N ALA A 693 -15.32 -33.86 -4.62
CA ALA A 693 -15.38 -32.42 -4.91
C ALA A 693 -13.98 -31.84 -5.14
N LEU A 694 -13.00 -32.25 -4.31
CA LEU A 694 -11.60 -31.83 -4.45
C LEU A 694 -11.02 -32.34 -5.77
N ARG A 695 -11.28 -33.59 -6.16
CA ARG A 695 -10.88 -34.11 -7.47
C ARG A 695 -11.45 -33.28 -8.62
N GLY A 696 -12.72 -32.89 -8.54
CA GLY A 696 -13.35 -32.01 -9.53
C GLY A 696 -12.71 -30.61 -9.59
N TYR A 697 -12.40 -30.02 -8.43
CA TYR A 697 -11.68 -28.75 -8.34
C TYR A 697 -10.30 -28.83 -8.98
N MET A 698 -9.53 -29.87 -8.67
CA MET A 698 -8.20 -30.09 -9.24
C MET A 698 -8.25 -30.32 -10.75
N GLY A 699 -9.25 -31.06 -11.25
CA GLY A 699 -9.47 -31.22 -12.69
C GLY A 699 -9.76 -29.89 -13.40
N SER A 700 -10.61 -29.04 -12.81
CA SER A 700 -10.89 -27.71 -13.36
C SER A 700 -9.67 -26.77 -13.29
N LEU A 701 -8.87 -26.87 -12.23
CA LEU A 701 -7.63 -26.10 -12.07
C LEU A 701 -6.59 -26.51 -13.11
N SER A 702 -6.40 -27.83 -13.32
CA SER A 702 -5.59 -28.40 -14.40
C SER A 702 -6.00 -27.85 -15.77
N GLN A 703 -7.29 -27.88 -16.08
CA GLN A 703 -7.82 -27.41 -17.36
C GLN A 703 -7.66 -25.89 -17.54
N THR A 704 -7.92 -25.10 -16.50
CA THR A 704 -7.88 -23.62 -16.57
C THR A 704 -6.45 -23.11 -16.74
N TYR A 705 -5.48 -23.74 -16.08
CA TYR A 705 -4.08 -23.32 -16.10
C TYR A 705 -3.18 -24.15 -17.01
N SER A 706 -3.75 -25.11 -17.77
CA SER A 706 -3.00 -26.04 -18.62
C SER A 706 -1.89 -26.80 -17.88
N ILE A 707 -2.10 -27.08 -16.58
CA ILE A 707 -1.16 -27.85 -15.76
C ILE A 707 -1.54 -29.33 -15.90
N PRO A 708 -0.64 -30.23 -16.34
CA PRO A 708 -0.99 -31.64 -16.47
C PRO A 708 -1.40 -32.23 -15.12
N TYR A 709 -2.52 -32.97 -15.09
CA TYR A 709 -3.10 -33.53 -13.86
C TYR A 709 -2.11 -34.41 -13.08
N GLU A 710 -1.20 -35.10 -13.77
CA GLU A 710 -0.12 -35.92 -13.18
C GLU A 710 0.83 -35.08 -12.30
N HIS A 711 1.11 -33.83 -12.68
CA HIS A 711 1.92 -32.92 -11.87
C HIS A 711 1.17 -32.32 -10.66
N LEU A 712 -0.16 -32.47 -10.64
CA LEU A 712 -1.00 -32.09 -9.49
C LEU A 712 -1.17 -33.25 -8.48
N GLU A 713 -0.88 -34.50 -8.85
CA GLU A 713 -0.82 -35.63 -7.90
C GLU A 713 0.59 -35.82 -7.33
N GLU A 714 1.65 -35.49 -8.09
CA GLU A 714 3.05 -35.64 -7.68
C GLU A 714 3.66 -34.39 -6.99
N GLY A 715 3.12 -34.02 -5.82
CA GLY A 715 3.88 -33.56 -4.65
C GLY A 715 4.96 -32.44 -4.70
N LYS A 716 5.10 -31.58 -5.72
CA LYS A 716 6.10 -30.47 -5.69
C LYS A 716 5.61 -29.07 -6.02
N ILE A 717 4.42 -28.90 -6.62
CA ILE A 717 3.79 -27.59 -6.88
C ILE A 717 2.76 -27.25 -5.77
N TYR A 718 2.80 -28.01 -4.66
CA TYR A 718 1.79 -28.06 -3.60
C TYR A 718 1.87 -26.94 -2.56
N GLY A 719 2.97 -26.17 -2.49
CA GLY A 719 3.19 -25.21 -1.40
C GLY A 719 2.32 -23.97 -1.50
N ASP A 720 2.48 -23.20 -2.57
CA ASP A 720 2.10 -21.78 -2.54
C ASP A 720 0.63 -21.54 -2.93
N VAL A 721 0.10 -22.30 -3.88
CA VAL A 721 -1.30 -22.18 -4.33
C VAL A 721 -2.27 -22.86 -3.35
N LEU A 722 -1.80 -23.88 -2.63
CA LEU A 722 -2.59 -24.65 -1.66
C LEU A 722 -2.55 -24.00 -0.26
N ALA A 723 -1.46 -23.33 0.13
CA ALA A 723 -1.32 -22.66 1.43
C ALA A 723 -2.41 -21.61 1.69
N GLU A 724 -2.80 -20.85 0.68
CA GLU A 724 -3.79 -19.77 0.84
C GLU A 724 -5.24 -20.28 0.78
N THR A 725 -5.56 -21.26 -0.08
CA THR A 725 -6.95 -21.71 -0.31
C THR A 725 -7.33 -22.96 0.51
N VAL A 726 -6.40 -23.89 0.74
CA VAL A 726 -6.62 -25.10 1.54
C VAL A 726 -6.17 -24.91 2.98
N GLY A 727 -5.28 -23.94 3.27
CA GLY A 727 -4.80 -23.68 4.63
C GLY A 727 -5.89 -23.37 5.65
N GLU A 728 -6.96 -22.66 5.27
CA GLU A 728 -8.09 -22.35 6.17
C GLU A 728 -8.97 -23.59 6.42
N ILE A 729 -9.25 -24.34 5.36
CA ILE A 729 -10.03 -25.59 5.37
C ILE A 729 -9.30 -26.68 6.17
N TRP A 730 -7.99 -26.80 5.95
CA TRP A 730 -7.12 -27.76 6.63
C TRP A 730 -6.90 -27.36 8.08
N ARG A 731 -6.82 -26.06 8.42
CA ARG A 731 -6.84 -25.58 9.83
C ARG A 731 -8.13 -25.97 10.54
N ALA A 732 -9.29 -25.83 9.91
CA ALA A 732 -10.57 -26.26 10.48
C ALA A 732 -10.65 -27.80 10.65
N ALA A 733 -10.18 -28.57 9.66
CA ALA A 733 -10.08 -30.03 9.75
C ALA A 733 -9.04 -30.49 10.80
N LEU A 734 -7.91 -29.79 10.93
CA LEU A 734 -6.89 -30.01 11.95
C LEU A 734 -7.40 -29.67 13.34
N GLU A 735 -8.21 -28.62 13.52
CA GLU A 735 -8.86 -28.35 14.80
C GLU A 735 -9.82 -29.48 15.22
N VAL A 736 -10.54 -30.06 14.27
CA VAL A 736 -11.40 -31.23 14.52
C VAL A 736 -10.55 -32.48 14.82
N ALA A 737 -9.41 -32.66 14.14
CA ALA A 737 -8.48 -33.76 14.36
C ALA A 737 -7.68 -33.62 15.68
N ARG A 738 -7.31 -32.40 16.08
CA ARG A 738 -6.62 -32.04 17.35
C ARG A 738 -7.45 -32.38 18.58
N LYS A 739 -8.78 -32.49 18.43
CA LYS A 739 -9.70 -32.97 19.48
C LYS A 739 -9.66 -34.50 19.67
N ARG A 740 -8.81 -35.24 18.95
CA ARG A 740 -8.56 -36.67 19.11
C ARG A 740 -7.08 -36.92 19.46
N PRO A 741 -6.75 -37.91 20.32
CA PRO A 741 -5.37 -38.21 20.65
C PRO A 741 -4.71 -38.99 19.51
N ALA A 742 -3.90 -38.31 18.69
CA ALA A 742 -2.95 -38.92 17.77
C ALA A 742 -1.63 -38.14 17.80
N LEU A 743 -0.52 -38.87 18.01
CA LEU A 743 0.82 -38.31 17.94
C LEU A 743 1.25 -38.27 16.47
N VAL A 744 1.42 -37.08 15.89
CA VAL A 744 1.99 -36.87 14.56
C VAL A 744 3.27 -36.07 14.72
N VAL A 745 4.40 -36.65 14.32
CA VAL A 745 5.67 -35.92 14.16
C VAL A 745 5.88 -35.75 12.66
N SER A 746 5.77 -34.53 12.14
CA SER A 746 6.22 -34.19 10.79
C SER A 746 7.38 -33.22 10.87
N GLY A 747 8.51 -33.59 10.28
CA GLY A 747 9.63 -32.68 10.04
C GLY A 747 9.32 -31.80 8.82
N ALA A 748 9.21 -30.50 9.05
CA ALA A 748 9.29 -29.47 8.02
C ALA A 748 10.41 -28.50 8.42
N CYS A 749 11.28 -28.17 7.47
CA CYS A 749 12.29 -27.13 7.62
C CYS A 749 11.87 -25.94 6.74
N GLY A 750 11.67 -24.79 7.36
CA GLY A 750 11.34 -23.52 6.73
C GLY A 750 11.12 -22.47 7.83
N GLU A 751 11.58 -21.25 7.58
CA GLU A 751 11.45 -20.09 8.46
C GLU A 751 9.99 -19.67 8.54
N ASP A 752 9.20 -20.35 9.38
CA ASP A 752 7.97 -19.87 10.02
C ASP A 752 7.28 -21.05 10.73
N VAL A 753 7.65 -21.31 11.98
CA VAL A 753 6.89 -22.18 12.88
C VAL A 753 6.84 -21.55 14.27
N SER A 754 5.72 -20.92 14.60
CA SER A 754 5.33 -20.57 15.97
C SER A 754 4.00 -21.25 16.30
N PHE A 755 3.98 -22.09 17.34
CA PHE A 755 2.82 -22.38 18.21
C PHE A 755 3.26 -23.11 19.50
N VAL A 756 3.40 -22.32 20.58
CA VAL A 756 2.84 -22.44 21.95
C VAL A 756 2.59 -23.86 22.51
N ASN A 757 3.17 -24.27 23.65
CA ASN A 757 2.75 -23.86 25.01
C ASN A 757 3.87 -24.06 26.07
N GLY A 758 4.11 -23.00 26.88
CA GLY A 758 5.00 -22.99 28.04
C GLY A 758 5.78 -21.69 28.15
N VAL A 759 5.32 -20.76 29.00
CA VAL A 759 5.96 -19.47 29.28
C VAL A 759 7.23 -19.69 30.10
N TYR A 760 8.37 -19.19 29.63
CA TYR A 760 9.56 -18.95 30.44
C TYR A 760 10.12 -17.57 30.08
N ASP A 761 10.21 -16.69 31.08
CA ASP A 761 10.91 -15.41 30.97
C ASP A 761 12.43 -15.63 30.96
N LEU A 762 13.11 -15.10 29.93
CA LEU A 762 14.57 -15.02 29.90
C LEU A 762 14.98 -13.55 30.11
N HIS A 763 15.57 -13.27 31.27
CA HIS A 763 16.25 -12.01 31.54
C HIS A 763 17.62 -11.99 30.85
N GLU A 764 17.87 -10.96 30.05
CA GLU A 764 19.17 -10.70 29.41
C GLU A 764 20.14 -10.08 30.44
N GLY A 765 20.95 -10.93 31.06
CA GLY A 765 22.04 -10.52 31.94
C GLY A 765 23.32 -10.25 31.14
N SER A 766 23.53 -9.00 30.73
CA SER A 766 24.80 -8.54 30.17
C SER A 766 25.88 -8.51 31.25
N GLN A 767 26.82 -9.47 31.27
CA GLN A 767 28.18 -9.25 31.77
C GLN A 767 29.21 -10.02 30.95
N ALA A 768 30.09 -9.24 30.33
CA ALA A 768 31.30 -9.69 29.67
C ALA A 768 32.31 -10.24 30.69
N LEU A 769 32.86 -11.42 30.42
CA LEU A 769 34.16 -11.84 30.96
C LEU A 769 35.00 -12.45 29.83
N GLY A 770 36.17 -11.84 29.63
CA GLY A 770 37.01 -12.03 28.47
C GLY A 770 37.74 -13.38 28.41
N TRP A 771 37.87 -13.87 27.18
CA TRP A 771 38.89 -14.85 26.80
C TRP A 771 39.85 -14.21 25.80
N GLN A 772 41.13 -14.13 26.18
CA GLN A 772 42.21 -13.75 25.29
C GLN A 772 42.59 -14.94 24.41
N HIS A 773 42.44 -14.79 23.10
CA HIS A 773 42.85 -15.79 22.13
C HIS A 773 44.36 -15.63 21.83
N ASP A 774 45.15 -16.68 22.05
CA ASP A 774 46.54 -16.75 21.60
C ASP A 774 46.55 -16.93 20.06
N PRO A 775 47.11 -15.98 19.28
CA PRO A 775 47.14 -16.05 17.82
C PRO A 775 48.22 -16.98 17.26
N SER A 776 49.01 -17.66 18.10
CA SER A 776 50.12 -18.52 17.66
C SER A 776 49.76 -20.00 17.41
N GLN A 777 48.50 -20.42 17.60
CA GLN A 777 48.05 -21.78 17.32
C GLN A 777 47.02 -21.87 16.17
N PRO A 778 47.21 -22.75 15.18
CA PRO A 778 46.26 -22.93 14.08
C PRO A 778 45.03 -23.75 14.52
N PRO A 779 43.81 -23.42 14.05
CA PRO A 779 42.59 -24.14 14.40
C PRO A 779 42.60 -25.58 13.85
N CYS A 780 42.51 -26.55 14.77
CA CYS A 780 42.66 -27.99 14.55
C CYS A 780 41.38 -28.67 14.00
N TRP A 781 40.93 -28.30 12.79
CA TRP A 781 39.78 -28.99 12.14
C TRP A 781 40.03 -29.33 10.66
N LYS A 782 41.29 -29.36 10.23
CA LYS A 782 41.69 -29.84 8.90
C LYS A 782 42.40 -31.19 8.98
N ARG A 783 41.68 -32.25 9.37
CA ARG A 783 42.01 -33.62 8.99
C ARG A 783 40.76 -34.29 8.45
N ARG A 784 40.76 -34.61 7.14
CA ARG A 784 39.71 -35.42 6.51
C ARG A 784 39.62 -36.76 7.24
N PRO A 785 38.40 -37.30 7.48
CA PRO A 785 38.27 -38.67 7.96
C PRO A 785 38.92 -39.63 6.95
N ARG A 786 39.61 -40.66 7.45
CA ARG A 786 40.05 -41.79 6.62
C ARG A 786 38.81 -42.49 6.07
N THR A 787 38.50 -42.26 4.79
CA THR A 787 37.51 -43.02 4.04
C THR A 787 37.97 -44.48 3.94
N GLY A 788 37.24 -45.42 4.53
CA GLY A 788 37.52 -46.86 4.38
C GLY A 788 37.17 -47.76 5.56
N ALA A 789 36.68 -47.25 6.69
CA ALA A 789 36.21 -48.11 7.79
C ALA A 789 34.74 -48.50 7.58
N ARG A 790 34.45 -49.81 7.53
CA ARG A 790 33.08 -50.33 7.59
C ARG A 790 32.48 -50.01 8.98
N PRO A 791 31.19 -49.65 9.08
CA PRO A 791 30.56 -49.48 10.39
C PRO A 791 30.63 -50.80 11.17
N PRO A 792 30.81 -50.76 12.51
CA PRO A 792 30.78 -51.97 13.31
C PRO A 792 29.42 -52.66 13.12
N THR A 793 29.47 -53.93 12.73
CA THR A 793 28.30 -54.80 12.77
C THR A 793 27.79 -54.83 14.21
N ARG A 794 26.48 -54.58 14.37
CA ARG A 794 25.67 -54.71 15.59
C ARG A 794 26.38 -55.51 16.69
N PRO A 795 26.71 -54.92 17.86
CA PRO A 795 27.23 -55.71 18.98
C PRO A 795 26.25 -56.84 19.27
N LYS A 796 26.77 -58.04 19.53
CA LYS A 796 25.93 -59.17 19.92
C LYS A 796 25.23 -58.79 21.24
N GLU A 797 23.97 -59.17 21.39
CA GLU A 797 23.23 -59.02 22.65
C GLU A 797 24.10 -59.54 23.81
N GLY A 798 24.50 -58.64 24.71
CA GLY A 798 25.35 -58.94 25.87
C GLY A 798 26.72 -58.24 25.95
N GLU A 799 27.13 -57.44 24.96
CA GLU A 799 28.42 -56.71 24.95
C GLU A 799 28.28 -55.17 25.05
N VAL A 800 27.18 -54.65 25.60
CA VAL A 800 27.05 -53.22 25.91
C VAL A 800 26.91 -53.08 27.41
N ASP A 801 27.81 -52.34 28.04
CA ASP A 801 27.73 -52.00 29.46
C ASP A 801 26.46 -51.16 29.68
N GLU A 802 25.50 -51.68 30.44
CA GLU A 802 24.17 -51.07 30.67
C GLU A 802 24.24 -49.71 31.40
N GLN A 803 25.43 -49.25 31.79
CA GLN A 803 25.65 -48.00 32.51
C GLN A 803 26.29 -46.86 31.70
N GLU A 804 26.59 -47.05 30.41
CA GLU A 804 27.26 -46.00 29.64
C GLU A 804 26.26 -44.94 29.13
N SER A 805 26.42 -43.70 29.63
CA SER A 805 25.63 -42.53 29.21
C SER A 805 26.15 -41.97 27.89
N TRP A 806 25.29 -41.37 27.05
CA TRP A 806 25.64 -40.91 25.71
C TRP A 806 25.32 -39.43 25.51
N ILE A 807 26.15 -38.73 24.73
CA ILE A 807 25.97 -37.30 24.42
C ILE A 807 25.55 -37.15 22.95
N PHE A 808 24.61 -36.24 22.69
CA PHE A 808 24.22 -35.80 21.36
C PHE A 808 24.54 -34.32 21.16
N ARG A 809 25.14 -33.98 20.01
CA ARG A 809 25.34 -32.59 19.58
C ARG A 809 24.90 -32.44 18.12
N ALA A 810 24.08 -31.41 17.87
CA ALA A 810 23.63 -31.03 16.53
C ALA A 810 24.27 -29.71 16.14
N GLU A 811 25.09 -29.74 15.08
CA GLU A 811 25.64 -28.51 14.48
C GLU A 811 25.58 -28.64 12.95
N ASN A 812 25.07 -27.61 12.29
CA ASN A 812 25.11 -27.44 10.84
C ASN A 812 24.74 -28.70 10.05
N SER A 813 23.53 -29.22 10.27
CA SER A 813 22.93 -30.36 9.55
C SER A 813 23.65 -31.71 9.71
N THR A 814 24.54 -31.85 10.70
CA THR A 814 25.26 -33.10 11.00
C THR A 814 25.02 -33.50 12.45
N TRP A 815 24.80 -34.80 12.68
CA TRP A 815 24.58 -35.36 14.02
C TRP A 815 25.78 -36.19 14.44
N CYS A 816 26.25 -35.97 15.67
CA CYS A 816 27.33 -36.75 16.27
C CYS A 816 26.88 -37.43 17.56
N VAL A 817 27.31 -38.67 17.76
CA VAL A 817 27.08 -39.44 19.00
C VAL A 817 28.42 -39.88 19.56
N ALA A 818 28.60 -39.72 20.86
CA ALA A 818 29.78 -40.21 21.59
C ALA A 818 29.41 -40.61 23.04
N PRO A 819 30.16 -41.53 23.67
CA PRO A 819 29.97 -41.88 25.07
C PRO A 819 30.29 -40.69 25.98
N LEU A 820 29.58 -40.50 27.10
CA LEU A 820 29.80 -39.41 28.05
C LEU A 820 31.23 -39.39 28.61
N SER A 821 31.83 -40.58 28.77
CA SER A 821 33.22 -40.80 29.19
C SER A 821 34.25 -40.15 28.26
N SER A 822 33.88 -39.79 27.03
CA SER A 822 34.76 -39.15 26.05
C SER A 822 34.80 -37.62 26.13
N TRP A 823 33.99 -36.99 26.99
CA TRP A 823 33.96 -35.55 27.16
C TRP A 823 35.31 -35.00 27.67
N GLY A 824 35.95 -34.14 26.88
CA GLY A 824 37.24 -33.50 27.22
C GLY A 824 38.49 -34.20 26.67
N CYS A 825 38.33 -35.33 25.96
CA CYS A 825 39.43 -36.02 25.28
C CYS A 825 39.44 -35.68 23.77
N TYR A 826 40.50 -35.03 23.29
CA TYR A 826 40.61 -34.54 21.91
C TYR A 826 40.72 -35.64 20.83
N ASP A 827 41.00 -36.89 21.22
CA ASP A 827 41.24 -38.01 20.30
C ASP A 827 40.20 -39.15 20.40
N ALA A 828 39.06 -38.92 21.06
CA ALA A 828 38.06 -39.98 21.20
C ALA A 828 37.27 -40.24 19.89
N PRO A 829 36.96 -41.51 19.56
CA PRO A 829 36.20 -41.84 18.35
C PRO A 829 34.76 -41.33 18.46
N CYS A 830 34.39 -40.40 17.58
CA CYS A 830 33.01 -39.93 17.40
C CYS A 830 32.44 -40.44 16.07
N TRP A 831 31.14 -40.75 16.06
CA TRP A 831 30.43 -41.16 14.84
C TRP A 831 29.59 -39.99 14.33
N ALA A 832 29.90 -39.51 13.13
CA ALA A 832 29.19 -38.44 12.46
C ALA A 832 28.32 -39.00 11.32
N PHE A 833 27.04 -38.64 11.32
CA PHE A 833 26.09 -39.02 10.27
C PHE A 833 25.80 -37.81 9.38
N SER A 834 26.11 -37.93 8.09
CA SER A 834 25.75 -36.94 7.06
C SER A 834 25.10 -37.65 5.87
N LEU A 835 23.98 -37.08 5.38
CA LEU A 835 23.10 -37.45 4.24
C LEU A 835 21.73 -38.07 4.57
N PRO A 836 20.69 -37.77 3.75
CA PRO A 836 19.29 -38.01 4.11
C PRO A 836 18.94 -39.49 3.89
N THR A 837 18.93 -40.26 4.97
CA THR A 837 18.38 -41.62 4.97
C THR A 837 16.93 -41.56 5.44
N GLY A 838 16.03 -42.08 4.60
CA GLY A 838 14.61 -42.23 4.92
C GLY A 838 14.39 -43.12 6.15
N ALA A 839 13.36 -42.77 6.92
CA ALA A 839 12.75 -43.47 8.05
C ALA A 839 13.48 -44.75 8.52
N GLY A 840 14.45 -44.57 9.42
CA GLY A 840 15.03 -45.63 10.24
C GLY A 840 14.45 -45.59 11.66
N VAL A 841 13.98 -46.75 12.13
CA VAL A 841 13.40 -46.96 13.46
C VAL A 841 14.48 -46.74 14.54
N LEU A 842 14.26 -45.81 15.49
CA LEU A 842 15.06 -45.69 16.70
C LEU A 842 14.84 -46.92 17.60
N PRO A 843 15.88 -47.46 18.28
CA PRO A 843 15.74 -48.65 19.12
C PRO A 843 14.77 -48.41 20.28
N CYS A 844 13.75 -49.25 20.36
CA CYS A 844 12.75 -49.24 21.41
C CYS A 844 13.26 -49.89 22.70
N SER A 845 14.21 -49.25 23.40
CA SER A 845 14.42 -49.41 24.86
C SER A 845 15.65 -48.64 25.32
N THR A 846 15.49 -47.45 25.89
CA THR A 846 16.48 -46.88 26.80
C THR A 846 15.77 -45.90 27.74
N ARG A 847 15.85 -46.17 29.05
CA ARG A 847 15.54 -45.18 30.10
C ARG A 847 16.77 -44.30 30.31
N GLY A 848 16.58 -43.03 30.69
CA GLY A 848 17.67 -42.15 31.14
C GLY A 848 18.28 -41.21 30.09
N TRP A 849 17.47 -40.57 29.26
CA TRP A 849 17.95 -39.58 28.29
C TRP A 849 17.98 -38.19 28.93
N GLN A 850 19.04 -37.41 28.69
CA GLN A 850 19.13 -36.00 29.06
C GLN A 850 19.44 -35.17 27.81
N LEU A 851 18.74 -34.04 27.67
CA LEU A 851 18.91 -33.10 26.56
C LEU A 851 19.57 -31.83 27.11
N ALA A 852 20.71 -31.42 26.56
CA ALA A 852 21.35 -30.15 26.91
C ALA A 852 20.89 -29.04 25.97
N VAL A 853 20.56 -27.88 26.52
CA VAL A 853 20.36 -26.63 25.79
C VAL A 853 21.26 -25.57 26.42
N GLY A 854 22.41 -25.31 25.82
CA GLY A 854 23.45 -24.44 26.40
C GLY A 854 24.13 -25.04 27.63
N ASP A 855 24.56 -24.19 28.57
CA ASP A 855 25.41 -24.57 29.71
C ASP A 855 24.65 -24.96 31.01
N PHE A 856 23.35 -25.31 30.94
CA PHE A 856 22.59 -25.79 32.11
C PHE A 856 21.89 -27.14 31.87
N TRP A 857 21.76 -27.94 32.94
CA TRP A 857 21.10 -29.25 32.96
C TRP A 857 19.91 -29.25 33.91
N GLU A 858 18.77 -29.78 33.49
CA GLU A 858 17.60 -30.04 34.35
C GLU A 858 17.15 -31.50 34.20
N SER A 859 16.90 -32.20 35.31
CA SER A 859 16.45 -33.59 35.33
C SER A 859 14.93 -33.66 35.53
N GLN A 860 14.20 -34.30 34.61
CA GLN A 860 12.82 -34.71 34.87
C GLN A 860 12.61 -36.21 34.56
N ASP A 861 12.03 -36.91 35.53
CA ASP A 861 11.60 -38.30 35.42
C ASP A 861 10.23 -38.39 34.72
N LEU A 862 10.23 -38.84 33.46
CA LEU A 862 9.00 -39.25 32.76
C LEU A 862 8.57 -40.65 33.24
N SER A 863 7.69 -40.70 34.24
CA SER A 863 7.00 -41.93 34.62
C SER A 863 5.72 -42.13 33.79
N VAL A 864 5.64 -43.26 33.10
CA VAL A 864 4.42 -43.81 32.49
C VAL A 864 4.07 -45.09 33.25
N ALA A 865 2.89 -45.16 33.86
CA ALA A 865 2.36 -46.39 34.43
C ALA A 865 0.84 -46.54 34.24
N ALA A 866 0.48 -47.65 33.57
CA ALA A 866 -0.75 -48.46 33.61
C ALA A 866 -2.12 -47.92 33.10
N THR A 867 -3.08 -48.72 32.59
CA THR A 867 -3.15 -49.77 31.54
C THR A 867 -4.64 -50.18 31.36
N ARG A 868 -5.06 -50.43 30.10
CA ARG A 868 -6.01 -51.48 29.61
C ARG A 868 -7.47 -51.54 30.10
N HIS A 869 -8.40 -51.45 29.14
CA HIS A 869 -9.11 -52.62 28.56
C HIS A 869 -9.85 -52.21 27.26
N GLY A 870 -9.64 -52.94 26.15
CA GLY A 870 -10.59 -52.83 25.02
C GLY A 870 -10.05 -52.89 23.59
N ILE A 871 -9.41 -54.01 23.21
CA ILE A 871 -9.63 -54.67 21.91
C ILE A 871 -8.94 -54.05 20.67
N ALA A 872 -7.75 -54.60 20.41
CA ALA A 872 -7.09 -54.67 19.11
C ALA A 872 -7.84 -55.57 18.12
N ARG A 873 -9.03 -55.13 17.67
CA ARG A 873 -9.77 -55.78 16.57
C ARG A 873 -10.41 -54.82 15.55
N LEU A 874 -9.98 -53.56 15.53
CA LEU A 874 -10.46 -52.56 14.56
C LEU A 874 -9.35 -51.86 13.76
N ALA A 875 -8.07 -52.16 13.98
CA ALA A 875 -6.97 -51.52 13.25
C ALA A 875 -6.65 -52.18 11.88
N LYS A 876 -7.62 -52.90 11.30
CA LYS A 876 -7.53 -53.44 9.93
C LYS A 876 -8.86 -53.26 9.18
N LYS A 877 -9.49 -52.09 9.36
CA LYS A 877 -10.54 -51.57 8.48
C LYS A 877 -10.42 -50.06 8.36
#